data_AF-A0A2T2X4B6-F1
#
_entry.id   AF-A0A2T2X4B6-F1
#
_cell.length_a   1.000
_cell.length_b   1.000
_cell.length_c   1.000
_cell.angle_alpha   90.00
_cell.angle_beta   90.00
_cell.angle_gamma   90.00
#
_symmetry.space_group_name_H-M   'P 1'
#
loop_
_entity.id
_entity.type
_entity.pdbx_description
1 polymer ?
#
loop_
_entity_poly.entity_id
_entity_poly.type
_entity_poly.pdbx_seq_one_letter_code
_entity_poly.pdbx_strand_id
1 'polypeptide(L)'
;MSQTFRRARIGDVAKLAGVSTATVSYVLNNRGHFSTETIEKVREAARALNYSPNIRGRILVRGLSESIGILLPPLRKGQSPGIFAALMPGLITACQESNYQIIVLSGSGLDSSDYLQQVGLSGRADGLILLNGPDLAQNREILSRHRIPFVVFGDSHHDDFSYDVDLETAARMATMYLIGLGHRHITFLASDSLSWQTQRYRMAFEETMAEFHLTPEYPYRHSPEDCPNGTSLGDYQRAYDVLTQPNPPTALLVTTSYGAREVVRCAQDLGMHVPRRLSVMSLEPTWESQDTHPSLSTVEINLREAGYQLARMLISLIQGKHVTSQRVTPQLNIRQSTGVPAVFQTPTTDISEPVLKSGSAFALFSTQGHVEIHSKRHGIYSFDTRLLSVYQWRIQDEVLNPLAFDVRENVLIIRYAASQDGSTLVLKRHLTLYDDHLHDQWAWEYYGSPTSWALSVSMDADFTDIFELRGISKAEAGLKSKFFKDGQYVIEYMGIDKVTRQVRMAANRNPLEAQEGKWQWRIDPWEKQGELTVSIRWINPVKIVVSNAAVSTRRQSSLPSPPSLVFSFQDYPWNQVIRRAYQDYHQLLTDFGQGPVPMAGLPWFATFFGRDAIIASYQYLLWNPQIAVNTLYTLAQWQGQEEDPDHEEEAGKMVHEVRLGEMAQSGQVPFSRYYGSVDVTPLFLILLVETWKRTGDDQLIADLWPEAEKALSWLIASQDVHSGLFSFKNHGNQGLIIQSWKDSFDSMVYGSGEHAQPPLAVSEVQGYAYRALSLCAQYYLYIGREDKARELKNRATHLKRHFNKRYWVEEGSYYALALDSSGRPLDVLTSDTGQCLWSGIVRTSRIRALAHTIMTPQLFSGWGIRTLSSDAVTYDPYSYHRGSVWPHDTALIAKGLAQSGMWNEARVLARSLLAAASHFPYYRLPELFSGEHSTSVPYPYKGACSPQAWAAGAPLLLLQIILGMDIDATRHLITLRPEPEGSLGSFSIHNIPLTGEEFVSVEANSKGVVIDHVPDHWTVKKG
;
A
#
# COMPACT_ATOMS: atom_id res chain seq x y z
N MET A 1 -2.24 39.50 -74.60
CA MET A 1 -3.68 39.16 -74.64
C MET A 1 -4.19 39.11 -73.21
N SER A 2 -4.95 40.12 -72.78
CA SER A 2 -5.62 40.14 -71.47
C SER A 2 -6.86 39.24 -71.57
N GLN A 3 -6.83 38.06 -70.96
CA GLN A 3 -8.05 37.31 -70.67
C GLN A 3 -8.59 37.79 -69.32
N THR A 4 -9.54 38.71 -69.37
CA THR A 4 -10.39 39.05 -68.24
C THR A 4 -11.22 37.82 -67.85
N PHE A 5 -10.82 37.12 -66.78
CA PHE A 5 -11.61 36.04 -66.18
C PHE A 5 -12.92 36.60 -65.63
N ARG A 6 -13.99 36.52 -66.42
CA ARG A 6 -15.34 36.85 -65.95
C ARG A 6 -15.78 35.76 -64.95
N ARG A 7 -15.76 36.08 -63.66
CA ARG A 7 -16.25 35.20 -62.59
C ARG A 7 -17.72 34.85 -62.86
N ALA A 8 -18.05 33.55 -62.90
CA ALA A 8 -19.41 33.07 -63.12
C ALA A 8 -20.37 33.72 -62.11
N ARG A 9 -21.56 34.13 -62.58
CA ARG A 9 -22.63 34.67 -61.74
C ARG A 9 -23.71 33.61 -61.53
N ILE A 10 -24.56 33.78 -60.52
CA ILE A 10 -25.68 32.86 -60.26
C ILE A 10 -26.59 32.67 -61.47
N GLY A 11 -26.71 33.72 -62.31
CA GLY A 11 -27.39 33.67 -63.61
C GLY A 11 -26.81 32.65 -64.58
N ASP A 12 -25.49 32.49 -64.58
CA ASP A 12 -24.79 31.57 -65.49
C ASP A 12 -25.03 30.11 -65.06
N VAL A 13 -25.06 29.85 -63.74
CA VAL A 13 -25.42 28.54 -63.17
C VAL A 13 -26.88 28.19 -63.45
N ALA A 14 -27.79 29.15 -63.30
CA ALA A 14 -29.21 28.96 -63.59
C ALA A 14 -29.45 28.59 -65.06
N LYS A 15 -28.74 29.28 -65.96
CA LYS A 15 -28.80 29.02 -67.39
C LYS A 15 -28.25 27.65 -67.76
N LEU A 16 -27.14 27.22 -67.16
CA LEU A 16 -26.53 25.92 -67.41
C LEU A 16 -27.34 24.76 -66.81
N ALA A 17 -27.93 24.95 -65.64
CA ALA A 17 -28.80 23.96 -64.98
C ALA A 17 -30.22 23.90 -65.55
N GLY A 18 -30.61 24.86 -66.41
CA GLY A 18 -31.95 24.94 -67.00
C GLY A 18 -33.06 25.33 -66.01
N VAL A 19 -32.73 26.07 -64.95
CA VAL A 19 -33.68 26.50 -63.89
C VAL A 19 -33.62 28.00 -63.63
N SER A 20 -34.50 28.54 -62.79
CA SER A 20 -34.46 29.96 -62.42
C SER A 20 -33.27 30.28 -61.49
N THR A 21 -32.82 31.54 -61.47
CA THR A 21 -31.80 32.01 -60.52
C THR A 21 -32.23 31.87 -59.06
N ALA A 22 -33.53 32.01 -58.79
CA ALA A 22 -34.12 31.74 -57.49
C ALA A 22 -33.99 30.25 -57.11
N THR A 23 -34.26 29.33 -58.05
CA THR A 23 -34.09 27.87 -57.85
C THR A 23 -32.64 27.51 -57.56
N VAL A 24 -31.67 28.05 -58.31
CA VAL A 24 -30.23 27.83 -58.02
C VAL A 24 -29.86 28.34 -56.64
N SER A 25 -30.34 29.53 -56.27
CA SER A 25 -30.10 30.10 -54.94
C SER A 25 -30.70 29.21 -53.85
N TYR A 26 -31.93 28.73 -54.03
CA TYR A 26 -32.60 27.88 -53.07
C TYR A 26 -31.94 26.50 -52.92
N VAL A 27 -31.53 25.88 -54.02
CA VAL A 27 -30.83 24.59 -54.01
C VAL A 27 -29.43 24.70 -53.38
N LEU A 28 -28.61 25.70 -53.77
CA LEU A 28 -27.27 25.88 -53.20
C LEU A 28 -27.29 26.33 -51.74
N ASN A 29 -28.41 26.85 -51.25
CA ASN A 29 -28.61 27.24 -49.85
C ASN A 29 -29.52 26.26 -49.08
N ASN A 30 -29.83 25.07 -49.62
CA ASN A 30 -30.70 24.05 -49.01
C ASN A 30 -32.05 24.60 -48.46
N ARG A 31 -32.73 25.46 -49.23
CA ARG A 31 -34.02 26.05 -48.86
C ARG A 31 -35.13 25.60 -49.81
N GLY A 32 -36.16 24.93 -49.31
CA GLY A 32 -37.28 24.41 -50.12
C GLY A 32 -37.12 22.95 -50.56
N HIS A 33 -38.17 22.36 -51.11
CA HIS A 33 -38.17 20.97 -51.59
C HIS A 33 -38.07 20.92 -53.11
N PHE A 34 -36.96 20.37 -53.60
CA PHE A 34 -36.72 20.14 -55.03
C PHE A 34 -36.45 18.66 -55.25
N SER A 35 -36.74 18.16 -56.45
CA SER A 35 -36.41 16.80 -56.83
C SER A 35 -34.90 16.57 -56.77
N THR A 36 -34.48 15.33 -56.48
CA THR A 36 -33.07 14.91 -56.44
C THR A 36 -32.37 15.26 -57.76
N GLU A 37 -33.05 15.06 -58.89
CA GLU A 37 -32.56 15.39 -60.22
C GLU A 37 -32.29 16.90 -60.39
N THR A 38 -33.15 17.77 -59.85
CA THR A 38 -32.94 19.22 -59.91
C THR A 38 -31.76 19.65 -59.02
N ILE A 39 -31.60 19.02 -57.85
CA ILE A 39 -30.50 19.33 -56.93
C ILE A 39 -29.15 18.96 -57.57
N GLU A 40 -29.06 17.79 -58.19
CA GLU A 40 -27.86 17.33 -58.88
C GLU A 40 -27.50 18.21 -60.07
N LYS A 41 -28.48 18.54 -60.94
CA LYS A 41 -28.26 19.45 -62.09
C LYS A 41 -27.69 20.80 -61.67
N VAL A 42 -28.21 21.40 -60.60
CA VAL A 42 -27.69 22.68 -60.08
C VAL A 42 -26.28 22.53 -59.50
N ARG A 43 -26.00 21.45 -58.75
CA ARG A 43 -24.67 21.21 -58.16
C ARG A 43 -23.60 20.89 -59.20
N GLU A 44 -23.95 20.18 -60.27
CA GLU A 44 -23.06 19.93 -61.41
C GLU A 44 -22.80 21.21 -62.19
N ALA A 45 -23.84 21.99 -62.50
CA ALA A 45 -23.68 23.27 -63.17
C ALA A 45 -22.81 24.26 -62.36
N ALA A 46 -22.98 24.31 -61.04
CA ALA A 46 -22.16 25.14 -60.17
C ALA A 46 -20.69 24.69 -60.16
N ARG A 47 -20.42 23.38 -60.12
CA ARG A 47 -19.05 22.83 -60.22
C ARG A 47 -18.41 23.09 -61.57
N ALA A 48 -19.14 22.86 -62.67
CA ALA A 48 -18.65 23.08 -64.03
C ALA A 48 -18.25 24.54 -64.29
N LEU A 49 -18.95 25.50 -63.67
CA LEU A 49 -18.67 26.93 -63.77
C LEU A 49 -17.71 27.45 -62.68
N ASN A 50 -17.20 26.57 -61.82
CA ASN A 50 -16.41 26.90 -60.64
C ASN A 50 -17.06 28.02 -59.80
N TYR A 51 -18.41 27.98 -59.71
CA TYR A 51 -19.21 28.99 -59.05
C TYR A 51 -19.37 28.64 -57.57
N SER A 52 -18.93 29.55 -56.71
CA SER A 52 -19.23 29.54 -55.28
C SER A 52 -20.11 30.74 -54.93
N PRO A 53 -21.17 30.57 -54.12
CA PRO A 53 -22.01 31.68 -53.65
C PRO A 53 -21.15 32.81 -53.06
N ASN A 54 -21.43 34.06 -53.44
CA ASN A 54 -20.68 35.19 -52.92
C ASN A 54 -21.02 35.44 -51.44
N ILE A 55 -20.12 35.05 -50.53
CA ILE A 55 -20.27 35.19 -49.07
C ILE A 55 -20.56 36.64 -48.68
N ARG A 56 -19.95 37.63 -49.37
CA ARG A 56 -20.17 39.07 -49.09
C ARG A 56 -21.63 39.49 -49.32
N GLY A 57 -22.30 38.94 -50.33
CA GLY A 57 -23.72 39.19 -50.58
C GLY A 57 -24.65 38.51 -49.56
N ARG A 58 -24.17 37.45 -48.89
CA ARG A 58 -24.90 36.70 -47.85
C ARG A 58 -24.85 37.42 -46.50
N ILE A 59 -23.68 37.99 -46.15
CA ILE A 59 -23.48 38.86 -44.97
C ILE A 59 -24.35 40.13 -45.08
N LEU A 60 -24.42 40.75 -46.26
CA LEU A 60 -25.24 41.94 -46.54
C LEU A 60 -26.77 41.71 -46.42
N VAL A 61 -27.24 40.46 -46.53
CA VAL A 61 -28.67 40.11 -46.45
C VAL A 61 -29.07 39.58 -45.07
N ARG A 62 -28.16 38.87 -44.37
CA ARG A 62 -28.44 38.26 -43.05
C ARG A 62 -27.90 39.04 -41.85
N GLY A 63 -26.92 39.92 -42.05
CA GLY A 63 -26.31 40.70 -40.96
C GLY A 63 -25.34 39.93 -40.05
N LEU A 64 -24.97 38.68 -40.38
CA LEU A 64 -24.06 37.83 -39.61
C LEU A 64 -22.84 37.40 -40.44
N SER A 65 -21.68 37.31 -39.78
CA SER A 65 -20.36 36.93 -40.32
C SER A 65 -20.13 35.41 -40.40
N GLU A 66 -20.99 34.61 -39.76
CA GLU A 66 -20.87 33.15 -39.60
C GLU A 66 -19.50 32.77 -38.99
N SER A 67 -19.00 33.61 -38.08
CA SER A 67 -17.70 33.45 -37.41
C SER A 67 -17.84 33.72 -35.91
N ILE A 68 -17.22 32.89 -35.07
CA ILE A 68 -17.06 33.16 -33.63
C ILE A 68 -15.59 33.39 -33.31
N GLY A 69 -15.32 34.28 -32.35
CA GLY A 69 -13.95 34.54 -31.89
C GLY A 69 -13.66 33.83 -30.57
N ILE A 70 -12.42 33.43 -30.35
CA ILE A 70 -11.90 33.06 -29.03
C ILE A 70 -10.81 34.04 -28.64
N LEU A 71 -10.96 34.69 -27.49
CA LEU A 71 -10.00 35.66 -26.98
C LEU A 71 -8.98 34.95 -26.10
N LEU A 72 -7.73 34.96 -26.55
CA LEU A 72 -6.58 34.50 -25.79
C LEU A 72 -6.11 35.60 -24.83
N PRO A 73 -5.95 35.28 -23.53
CA PRO A 73 -5.27 36.18 -22.62
C PRO A 73 -3.80 36.37 -23.04
N PRO A 74 -3.17 37.51 -22.70
CA PRO A 74 -1.77 37.74 -23.01
C PRO A 74 -0.89 36.69 -22.32
N LEU A 75 -0.11 35.94 -23.10
CA LEU A 75 0.79 34.91 -22.57
C LEU A 75 1.96 35.58 -21.84
N ARG A 76 2.02 35.42 -20.52
CA ARG A 76 3.15 35.86 -19.69
C ARG A 76 4.17 34.74 -19.51
N LYS A 77 5.41 35.08 -19.15
CA LYS A 77 6.47 34.11 -18.83
C LYS A 77 5.99 33.21 -17.68
N GLY A 78 5.95 31.89 -17.89
CA GLY A 78 5.46 30.90 -16.91
C GLY A 78 3.99 30.49 -17.07
N GLN A 79 3.28 30.95 -18.10
CA GLN A 79 1.92 30.49 -18.41
C GLN A 79 1.91 29.60 -19.65
N SER A 80 1.22 28.46 -19.58
CA SER A 80 1.01 27.56 -20.71
C SER A 80 -0.29 27.89 -21.46
N PRO A 81 -0.30 27.86 -22.81
CA PRO A 81 -1.54 27.87 -23.58
C PRO A 81 -2.29 26.51 -23.55
N GLY A 82 -1.91 25.58 -22.65
CA GLY A 82 -2.40 24.20 -22.60
C GLY A 82 -3.93 24.06 -22.57
N ILE A 83 -4.62 24.88 -21.76
CA ILE A 83 -6.09 24.91 -21.72
C ILE A 83 -6.68 25.30 -23.08
N PHE A 84 -6.16 26.34 -23.71
CA PHE A 84 -6.63 26.76 -25.04
C PHE A 84 -6.43 25.63 -26.06
N ALA A 85 -5.23 25.05 -26.11
CA ALA A 85 -4.92 23.95 -27.03
C ALA A 85 -5.86 22.76 -26.83
N ALA A 86 -6.21 22.44 -25.58
CA ALA A 86 -7.11 21.34 -25.24
C ALA A 86 -8.59 21.60 -25.57
N LEU A 87 -9.04 22.86 -25.58
CA LEU A 87 -10.40 23.25 -25.97
C LEU A 87 -10.61 23.20 -27.50
N MET A 88 -9.56 23.48 -28.29
CA MET A 88 -9.64 23.67 -29.74
C MET A 88 -10.28 22.52 -30.52
N PRO A 89 -9.97 21.23 -30.27
CA PRO A 89 -10.61 20.13 -30.99
C PRO A 89 -12.15 20.12 -30.86
N GLY A 90 -12.65 20.45 -29.67
CA GLY A 90 -14.07 20.58 -29.39
C GLY A 90 -14.72 21.75 -30.12
N LEU A 91 -14.09 22.93 -30.02
CA LEU A 91 -14.53 24.14 -30.71
C LEU A 91 -14.66 23.91 -32.23
N ILE A 92 -13.63 23.32 -32.85
CA ILE A 92 -13.59 23.03 -34.28
C ILE A 92 -14.75 22.13 -34.68
N THR A 93 -15.01 21.10 -33.88
CA THR A 93 -16.08 20.12 -34.16
C THR A 93 -17.45 20.80 -34.15
N ALA A 94 -17.77 21.57 -33.10
CA ALA A 94 -19.04 22.29 -32.98
C ALA A 94 -19.25 23.34 -34.09
N CYS A 95 -18.17 24.05 -34.46
CA CYS A 95 -18.23 25.06 -35.51
C CYS A 95 -18.45 24.45 -36.90
N GLN A 96 -17.80 23.33 -37.22
CA GLN A 96 -17.99 22.60 -38.47
C GLN A 96 -19.44 22.11 -38.63
N GLU A 97 -20.03 21.55 -37.58
CA GLU A 97 -21.43 21.08 -37.58
C GLU A 97 -22.43 22.22 -37.80
N SER A 98 -22.10 23.42 -37.33
CA SER A 98 -22.97 24.61 -37.38
C SER A 98 -22.67 25.56 -38.55
N ASN A 99 -21.70 25.24 -39.41
CA ASN A 99 -21.17 26.10 -40.47
C ASN A 99 -20.63 27.46 -39.99
N TYR A 100 -19.98 27.49 -38.82
CA TYR A 100 -19.27 28.65 -38.30
C TYR A 100 -17.75 28.51 -38.50
N GLN A 101 -17.05 29.65 -38.64
CA GLN A 101 -15.59 29.72 -38.58
C GLN A 101 -15.13 30.15 -37.19
N ILE A 102 -13.90 29.75 -36.82
CA ILE A 102 -13.27 30.18 -35.56
C ILE A 102 -12.17 31.18 -35.89
N ILE A 103 -12.17 32.30 -35.17
CA ILE A 103 -11.11 33.31 -35.23
C ILE A 103 -10.41 33.34 -33.89
N VAL A 104 -9.09 33.18 -33.88
CA VAL A 104 -8.27 33.33 -32.67
C VAL A 104 -7.85 34.79 -32.55
N LEU A 105 -8.23 35.42 -31.45
CA LEU A 105 -7.91 36.82 -31.15
C LEU A 105 -6.90 36.84 -30.00
N SER A 106 -5.81 37.58 -30.18
CA SER A 106 -4.81 37.78 -29.13
C SER A 106 -4.49 39.27 -29.05
N GLY A 107 -4.55 39.84 -27.84
CA GLY A 107 -4.14 41.22 -27.60
C GLY A 107 -2.69 41.28 -27.13
N SER A 108 -1.84 42.03 -27.83
CA SER A 108 -0.56 42.48 -27.27
C SER A 108 -0.84 43.68 -26.37
N GLY A 109 -0.38 43.64 -25.12
CA GLY A 109 -0.76 44.59 -24.06
C GLY A 109 -0.64 46.08 -24.41
N LEU A 110 -1.43 46.87 -23.66
CA LEU A 110 -1.60 48.33 -23.61
C LEU A 110 -2.79 48.94 -24.36
N ASP A 111 -3.58 48.19 -25.16
CA ASP A 111 -4.87 48.71 -25.70
C ASP A 111 -5.86 47.60 -26.13
N SER A 112 -6.01 46.55 -25.30
CA SER A 112 -6.88 45.39 -25.63
C SER A 112 -8.35 45.76 -25.80
N SER A 113 -8.82 46.83 -25.13
CA SER A 113 -10.19 47.33 -25.23
C SER A 113 -10.55 47.84 -26.62
N ASP A 114 -9.64 48.59 -27.25
CA ASP A 114 -9.85 49.18 -28.58
C ASP A 114 -9.82 48.10 -29.67
N TYR A 115 -8.96 47.10 -29.52
CA TYR A 115 -8.91 45.95 -30.43
C TYR A 115 -10.17 45.06 -30.33
N LEU A 116 -10.61 44.75 -29.10
CA LEU A 116 -11.86 44.02 -28.86
C LEU A 116 -13.07 44.75 -29.42
N GLN A 117 -13.12 46.07 -29.19
CA GLN A 117 -14.16 46.94 -29.73
C GLN A 117 -14.11 46.95 -31.26
N GLN A 118 -12.93 47.08 -31.88
CA GLN A 118 -12.80 47.01 -33.34
C GLN A 118 -13.23 45.66 -33.90
N VAL A 119 -12.86 44.54 -33.29
CA VAL A 119 -13.22 43.21 -33.80
C VAL A 119 -14.72 42.93 -33.65
N GLY A 120 -15.31 43.30 -32.52
CA GLY A 120 -16.74 43.17 -32.27
C GLY A 120 -17.59 44.11 -33.12
N LEU A 121 -17.21 45.38 -33.25
CA LEU A 121 -17.96 46.38 -34.03
C LEU A 121 -17.73 46.30 -35.54
N SER A 122 -16.59 45.77 -36.00
CA SER A 122 -16.32 45.57 -37.43
C SER A 122 -17.09 44.40 -38.05
N GLY A 123 -17.86 43.65 -37.26
CA GLY A 123 -18.63 42.49 -37.72
C GLY A 123 -17.74 41.33 -38.19
N ARG A 124 -16.52 41.20 -37.62
CA ARG A 124 -15.60 40.10 -37.95
C ARG A 124 -15.97 38.79 -37.23
N ALA A 125 -16.60 38.88 -36.07
CA ALA A 125 -17.16 37.74 -35.35
C ALA A 125 -18.53 38.12 -34.79
N ASP A 126 -19.46 37.17 -34.83
CA ASP A 126 -20.84 37.31 -34.34
C ASP A 126 -20.94 37.18 -32.81
N GLY A 127 -19.88 36.66 -32.18
CA GLY A 127 -19.76 36.58 -30.73
C GLY A 127 -18.38 36.06 -30.31
N LEU A 128 -18.08 36.15 -29.01
CA LEU A 128 -16.76 35.83 -28.45
C LEU A 128 -16.79 34.81 -27.31
N ILE A 129 -15.81 33.91 -27.29
CA ILE A 129 -15.50 33.03 -26.16
C ILE A 129 -14.38 33.68 -25.36
N LEU A 130 -14.63 33.92 -24.08
CA LEU A 130 -13.66 34.49 -23.15
C LEU A 130 -13.06 33.40 -22.28
N LEU A 131 -11.74 33.28 -22.29
CA LEU A 131 -11.00 32.44 -21.36
C LEU A 131 -10.66 33.23 -20.09
N ASN A 132 -10.45 32.51 -18.99
CA ASN A 132 -10.03 33.17 -17.75
C ASN A 132 -8.69 33.91 -17.92
N GLY A 133 -8.60 35.12 -17.36
CA GLY A 133 -7.42 35.97 -17.48
C GLY A 133 -7.58 37.33 -16.77
N PRO A 134 -6.49 38.10 -16.61
CA PRO A 134 -6.48 39.35 -15.84
C PRO A 134 -7.44 40.42 -16.39
N ASP A 135 -7.67 40.43 -17.70
CA ASP A 135 -8.49 41.44 -18.38
C ASP A 135 -9.97 41.03 -18.52
N LEU A 136 -10.36 39.88 -17.96
CA LEU A 136 -11.67 39.26 -18.18
C LEU A 136 -12.83 40.15 -17.75
N ALA A 137 -12.75 40.78 -16.58
CA ALA A 137 -13.79 41.69 -16.09
C ALA A 137 -13.99 42.90 -17.03
N GLN A 138 -12.90 43.50 -17.50
CA GLN A 138 -12.93 44.60 -18.45
C GLN A 138 -13.52 44.15 -19.80
N ASN A 139 -13.11 42.98 -20.28
CA ASN A 139 -13.61 42.43 -21.55
C ASN A 139 -15.12 42.15 -21.50
N ARG A 140 -15.62 41.61 -20.38
CA ARG A 140 -17.06 41.41 -20.15
C ARG A 140 -17.81 42.74 -20.18
N GLU A 141 -17.33 43.75 -19.47
CA GLU A 141 -17.98 45.06 -19.42
C GLU A 141 -18.10 45.69 -20.81
N ILE A 142 -17.03 45.62 -21.62
CA ILE A 142 -17.01 46.14 -22.98
C ILE A 142 -18.01 45.40 -23.87
N LEU A 143 -18.03 44.08 -23.84
CA LEU A 143 -18.91 43.27 -24.70
C LEU A 143 -20.38 43.44 -24.32
N SER A 144 -20.69 43.48 -23.02
CA SER A 144 -22.03 43.78 -22.51
C SER A 144 -22.50 45.18 -22.92
N ARG A 145 -21.65 46.20 -22.77
CA ARG A 145 -21.96 47.59 -23.18
C ARG A 145 -22.30 47.71 -24.66
N HIS A 146 -21.62 46.92 -25.50
CA HIS A 146 -21.84 46.90 -26.96
C HIS A 146 -22.83 45.83 -27.45
N ARG A 147 -23.46 45.08 -26.53
CA ARG A 147 -24.42 43.99 -26.84
C ARG A 147 -23.85 42.92 -27.78
N ILE A 148 -22.56 42.62 -27.65
CA ILE A 148 -21.90 41.55 -28.40
C ILE A 148 -22.11 40.25 -27.63
N PRO A 149 -22.68 39.17 -28.22
CA PRO A 149 -22.83 37.89 -27.57
C PRO A 149 -21.49 37.32 -27.10
N PHE A 150 -21.40 36.84 -25.86
CA PHE A 150 -20.22 36.15 -25.37
C PHE A 150 -20.56 35.01 -24.41
N VAL A 151 -19.63 34.07 -24.28
CA VAL A 151 -19.66 33.01 -23.26
C VAL A 151 -18.31 32.92 -22.57
N VAL A 152 -18.30 32.46 -21.32
CA VAL A 152 -17.10 32.44 -20.46
C VAL A 152 -16.70 31.00 -20.10
N PHE A 153 -15.40 30.72 -20.12
CA PHE A 153 -14.84 29.48 -19.58
C PHE A 153 -14.12 29.72 -18.24
N GLY A 154 -14.56 29.05 -17.18
CA GLY A 154 -13.85 28.94 -15.89
C GLY A 154 -13.96 30.11 -14.91
N ASP A 155 -14.90 31.04 -15.08
CA ASP A 155 -15.12 32.13 -14.12
C ASP A 155 -16.55 32.73 -14.22
N SER A 156 -17.56 32.07 -13.67
CA SER A 156 -18.96 32.55 -13.80
C SER A 156 -19.32 33.65 -12.79
N HIS A 157 -19.77 34.82 -13.27
CA HIS A 157 -20.63 35.72 -12.48
C HIS A 157 -22.11 35.36 -12.70
N HIS A 158 -22.99 35.81 -11.79
CA HIS A 158 -24.42 35.43 -11.78
C HIS A 158 -25.17 35.76 -13.09
N ASP A 159 -24.66 36.70 -13.90
CA ASP A 159 -25.33 37.20 -15.11
C ASP A 159 -24.68 36.69 -16.42
N ASP A 160 -23.65 35.83 -16.38
CA ASP A 160 -22.96 35.33 -17.57
C ASP A 160 -23.46 33.97 -18.05
N PHE A 161 -23.37 33.72 -19.37
CA PHE A 161 -23.46 32.37 -19.94
C PHE A 161 -22.09 31.68 -19.88
N SER A 162 -21.95 30.66 -19.04
CA SER A 162 -20.63 30.07 -18.76
C SER A 162 -20.62 28.55 -18.84
N TYR A 163 -19.46 28.01 -19.22
CA TYR A 163 -19.09 26.62 -18.96
C TYR A 163 -18.02 26.64 -17.87
N ASP A 164 -18.44 26.37 -16.63
CA ASP A 164 -17.63 26.52 -15.43
C ASP A 164 -17.24 25.16 -14.83
N VAL A 165 -16.15 25.15 -14.08
CA VAL A 165 -15.65 23.98 -13.36
C VAL A 165 -15.89 24.18 -11.87
N ASP A 166 -16.30 23.12 -11.19
CA ASP A 166 -16.38 23.12 -9.73
C ASP A 166 -14.98 23.11 -9.09
N LEU A 167 -14.37 24.30 -8.96
CA LEU A 167 -13.01 24.49 -8.46
C LEU A 167 -12.86 24.07 -6.99
N GLU A 168 -13.88 24.31 -6.15
CA GLU A 168 -13.86 23.87 -4.76
C GLU A 168 -13.82 22.35 -4.69
N THR A 169 -14.69 21.68 -5.46
CA THR A 169 -14.69 20.22 -5.53
C THR A 169 -13.35 19.69 -6.04
N ALA A 170 -12.73 20.33 -7.03
CA ALA A 170 -11.41 19.95 -7.51
C ALA A 170 -10.34 19.98 -6.40
N ALA A 171 -10.18 21.11 -5.70
CA ALA A 171 -9.19 21.24 -4.64
C ALA A 171 -9.49 20.31 -3.46
N ARG A 172 -10.77 20.18 -3.08
CA ARG A 172 -11.20 19.24 -2.03
C ARG A 172 -10.83 17.80 -2.37
N MET A 173 -11.17 17.33 -3.57
CA MET A 173 -10.84 15.96 -4.02
C MET A 173 -9.34 15.69 -4.00
N ALA A 174 -8.53 16.62 -4.53
CA ALA A 174 -7.09 16.50 -4.53
C ALA A 174 -6.50 16.45 -3.10
N THR A 175 -6.99 17.32 -2.22
CA THR A 175 -6.53 17.41 -0.83
C THR A 175 -6.92 16.18 -0.04
N MET A 176 -8.18 15.75 -0.13
CA MET A 176 -8.67 14.52 0.52
C MET A 176 -7.90 13.29 0.04
N TYR A 177 -7.58 13.22 -1.25
CA TYR A 177 -6.76 12.14 -1.79
C TYR A 177 -5.36 12.11 -1.16
N LEU A 178 -4.65 13.26 -1.10
CA LEU A 178 -3.33 13.32 -0.45
C LEU A 178 -3.39 13.00 1.05
N ILE A 179 -4.41 13.47 1.77
CA ILE A 179 -4.63 13.11 3.19
C ILE A 179 -4.90 11.61 3.33
N GLY A 180 -5.66 11.04 2.39
CA GLY A 180 -5.93 9.60 2.28
C GLY A 180 -4.70 8.77 1.89
N LEU A 181 -3.65 9.37 1.32
CA LEU A 181 -2.35 8.72 1.18
C LEU A 181 -1.54 8.74 2.48
N GLY A 182 -2.04 9.37 3.55
CA GLY A 182 -1.32 9.55 4.80
C GLY A 182 -0.48 10.84 4.86
N HIS A 183 -0.54 11.71 3.85
CA HIS A 183 0.13 13.01 3.96
C HIS A 183 -0.53 13.86 5.06
N ARG A 184 0.32 14.49 5.87
CA ARG A 184 -0.09 15.42 6.93
C ARG A 184 0.58 16.79 6.75
N HIS A 185 1.81 16.79 6.23
CA HIS A 185 2.52 17.98 5.76
C HIS A 185 2.30 18.17 4.26
N ILE A 186 1.30 18.99 3.91
CA ILE A 186 0.91 19.30 2.53
C ILE A 186 1.07 20.81 2.34
N THR A 187 1.90 21.20 1.37
CA THR A 187 2.07 22.60 0.98
C THR A 187 1.24 22.91 -0.27
N PHE A 188 0.48 24.02 -0.23
CA PHE A 188 -0.19 24.55 -1.41
C PHE A 188 0.73 25.52 -2.16
N LEU A 189 1.10 25.17 -3.40
CA LEU A 189 2.01 25.95 -4.24
C LEU A 189 1.25 26.58 -5.41
N ALA A 190 1.23 27.92 -5.44
CA ALA A 190 0.61 28.73 -6.48
C ALA A 190 1.51 29.90 -6.89
N SER A 191 1.36 30.37 -8.14
CA SER A 191 2.07 31.54 -8.66
C SER A 191 1.68 32.85 -7.96
N ASP A 192 2.59 33.83 -7.94
CA ASP A 192 2.44 35.09 -7.18
C ASP A 192 1.20 35.94 -7.54
N SER A 193 0.62 35.77 -8.73
CA SER A 193 -0.67 36.37 -9.05
C SER A 193 -1.81 35.54 -8.44
N LEU A 194 -2.35 35.99 -7.30
CA LEU A 194 -3.57 35.43 -6.70
C LEU A 194 -4.78 35.75 -7.59
N SER A 195 -4.94 34.99 -8.67
CA SER A 195 -6.17 35.02 -9.47
C SER A 195 -7.36 34.57 -8.60
N TRP A 196 -8.56 34.99 -8.98
CA TRP A 196 -9.80 34.54 -8.34
C TRP A 196 -9.90 33.01 -8.23
N GLN A 197 -9.50 32.28 -9.28
CA GLN A 197 -9.44 30.81 -9.26
C GLN A 197 -8.47 30.26 -8.21
N THR A 198 -7.27 30.85 -8.10
CA THR A 198 -6.27 30.46 -7.10
C THR A 198 -6.79 30.66 -5.68
N GLN A 199 -7.56 31.73 -5.44
CA GLN A 199 -8.19 31.98 -4.15
C GLN A 199 -9.23 30.91 -3.80
N ARG A 200 -10.09 30.51 -4.75
CA ARG A 200 -11.08 29.44 -4.52
C ARG A 200 -10.41 28.09 -4.25
N TYR A 201 -9.37 27.73 -5.01
CA TYR A 201 -8.59 26.51 -4.73
C TYR A 201 -7.96 26.55 -3.34
N ARG A 202 -7.39 27.70 -2.96
CA ARG A 202 -6.77 27.88 -1.65
C ARG A 202 -7.80 27.75 -0.52
N MET A 203 -8.95 28.41 -0.62
CA MET A 203 -10.00 28.33 0.39
C MET A 203 -10.49 26.90 0.57
N ALA A 204 -10.76 26.18 -0.52
CA ALA A 204 -11.18 24.79 -0.46
C ALA A 204 -10.08 23.86 0.11
N PHE A 205 -8.80 24.12 -0.20
CA PHE A 205 -7.67 23.43 0.42
C PHE A 205 -7.61 23.71 1.94
N GLU A 206 -7.72 24.96 2.36
CA GLU A 206 -7.69 25.37 3.79
C GLU A 206 -8.86 24.75 4.56
N GLU A 207 -10.08 24.80 4.03
CA GLU A 207 -11.27 24.18 4.60
C GLU A 207 -11.10 22.67 4.74
N THR A 208 -10.60 22.00 3.70
CA THR A 208 -10.36 20.55 3.74
C THR A 208 -9.27 20.18 4.74
N MET A 209 -8.16 20.94 4.82
CA MET A 209 -7.12 20.69 5.83
C MET A 209 -7.68 20.86 7.26
N ALA A 210 -8.52 21.87 7.49
CA ALA A 210 -9.15 22.11 8.78
C ALA A 210 -10.15 21.01 9.17
N GLU A 211 -10.91 20.45 8.21
CA GLU A 211 -11.82 19.31 8.43
C GLU A 211 -11.08 18.08 9.01
N PHE A 212 -9.79 17.92 8.69
CA PHE A 212 -8.94 16.83 9.20
C PHE A 212 -7.97 17.27 10.32
N HIS A 213 -8.19 18.45 10.93
CA HIS A 213 -7.35 19.01 11.98
C HIS A 213 -5.87 19.20 11.59
N LEU A 214 -5.61 19.54 10.32
CA LEU A 214 -4.27 19.79 9.79
C LEU A 214 -4.03 21.29 9.54
N THR A 215 -2.79 21.72 9.73
CA THR A 215 -2.38 23.10 9.47
C THR A 215 -1.88 23.24 8.03
N PRO A 216 -2.46 24.13 7.21
CA PRO A 216 -1.98 24.37 5.86
C PRO A 216 -0.60 25.03 5.86
N GLU A 217 0.33 24.50 5.06
CA GLU A 217 1.66 25.07 4.86
C GLU A 217 1.73 25.88 3.57
N TYR A 218 2.51 26.97 3.60
CA TYR A 218 2.71 27.87 2.46
C TYR A 218 4.21 28.13 2.26
N PRO A 219 4.67 28.33 1.01
CA PRO A 219 6.00 28.89 0.78
C PRO A 219 6.16 30.23 1.50
N TYR A 220 7.36 30.52 1.99
CA TYR A 220 7.66 31.81 2.60
C TYR A 220 7.28 32.94 1.62
N ARG A 221 6.45 33.90 2.06
CA ARG A 221 6.17 35.09 1.26
C ARG A 221 7.44 35.94 1.24
N HIS A 222 8.11 35.98 0.10
CA HIS A 222 9.05 37.06 -0.20
C HIS A 222 8.25 38.36 -0.25
N SER A 223 8.66 39.37 0.51
CA SER A 223 8.05 40.70 0.40
C SER A 223 8.33 41.26 -1.00
N PRO A 224 7.50 42.18 -1.53
CA PRO A 224 7.82 42.88 -2.78
C PRO A 224 9.20 43.56 -2.77
N GLU A 225 9.72 43.85 -1.58
CA GLU A 225 11.03 44.47 -1.34
C GLU A 225 12.20 43.47 -1.50
N ASP A 226 11.95 42.17 -1.35
CA ASP A 226 12.93 41.09 -1.52
C ASP A 226 13.19 40.71 -2.99
N CYS A 227 12.41 41.29 -3.92
CA CYS A 227 12.55 41.13 -5.37
C CYS A 227 12.90 42.47 -6.03
N PRO A 228 14.17 42.95 -5.95
CA PRO A 228 14.58 44.31 -6.34
C PRO A 228 14.32 44.70 -7.80
N ASN A 229 13.92 43.76 -8.67
CA ASN A 229 13.62 43.99 -10.08
C ASN A 229 12.15 43.74 -10.46
N GLY A 230 11.24 43.50 -9.49
CA GLY A 230 9.83 43.21 -9.77
C GLY A 230 9.57 41.90 -10.53
N THR A 231 10.59 41.02 -10.63
CA THR A 231 10.47 39.70 -11.24
C THR A 231 9.93 38.69 -10.22
N SER A 232 8.73 38.18 -10.46
CA SER A 232 8.13 37.04 -9.73
C SER A 232 9.10 35.85 -9.66
N LEU A 233 9.15 35.17 -8.51
CA LEU A 233 9.92 33.94 -8.33
C LEU A 233 9.25 32.81 -9.13
N GLY A 234 10.04 32.13 -9.97
CA GLY A 234 9.57 30.96 -10.72
C GLY A 234 9.16 29.80 -9.80
N ASP A 235 8.22 28.96 -10.24
CA ASP A 235 7.72 27.80 -9.45
C ASP A 235 8.85 26.88 -8.97
N TYR A 236 9.93 26.74 -9.75
CA TYR A 236 11.14 26.02 -9.34
C TYR A 236 11.76 26.57 -8.05
N GLN A 237 11.93 27.90 -7.95
CA GLN A 237 12.56 28.50 -6.77
C GLN A 237 11.67 28.39 -5.54
N ARG A 238 10.35 28.56 -5.71
CA ARG A 238 9.38 28.34 -4.63
C ARG A 238 9.38 26.87 -4.16
N ALA A 239 9.51 25.92 -5.08
CA ALA A 239 9.69 24.52 -4.73
C ALA A 239 10.99 24.31 -3.95
N TYR A 240 12.10 24.89 -4.41
CA TYR A 240 13.40 24.79 -3.73
C TYR A 240 13.34 25.33 -2.30
N ASP A 241 12.76 26.51 -2.09
CA ASP A 241 12.66 27.16 -0.78
C ASP A 241 11.81 26.36 0.22
N VAL A 242 10.84 25.60 -0.28
CA VAL A 242 9.98 24.74 0.55
C VAL A 242 10.65 23.39 0.82
N LEU A 243 11.27 22.79 -0.19
CA LEU A 243 11.86 21.45 -0.11
C LEU A 243 13.20 21.43 0.64
N THR A 244 13.83 22.57 0.88
CA THR A 244 15.11 22.67 1.61
C THR A 244 14.97 23.09 3.07
N GLN A 245 13.74 23.22 3.58
CA GLN A 245 13.48 23.50 4.99
C GLN A 245 13.85 22.31 5.90
N PRO A 246 14.10 22.53 7.20
CA PRO A 246 14.42 21.44 8.14
C PRO A 246 13.34 20.35 8.22
N ASN A 247 12.07 20.72 8.02
CA ASN A 247 10.94 19.81 7.93
C ASN A 247 10.18 20.07 6.63
N PRO A 248 10.64 19.54 5.49
CA PRO A 248 10.01 19.80 4.19
C PRO A 248 8.67 19.06 4.10
N PRO A 249 7.70 19.56 3.30
CA PRO A 249 6.43 18.89 3.13
C PRO A 249 6.61 17.53 2.45
N THR A 250 5.65 16.65 2.70
CA THR A 250 5.61 15.32 2.09
C THR A 250 4.75 15.29 0.82
N ALA A 251 3.94 16.32 0.59
CA ALA A 251 3.21 16.53 -0.65
C ALA A 251 3.09 18.01 -1.01
N LEU A 252 3.10 18.29 -2.31
CA LEU A 252 2.73 19.61 -2.86
C LEU A 252 1.48 19.49 -3.72
N LEU A 253 0.48 20.30 -3.39
CA LEU A 253 -0.68 20.56 -4.23
C LEU A 253 -0.39 21.81 -5.07
N VAL A 254 -0.29 21.64 -6.38
CA VAL A 254 0.20 22.67 -7.30
C VAL A 254 -0.91 23.11 -8.24
N THR A 255 -1.10 24.42 -8.41
CA THR A 255 -2.25 24.94 -9.17
C THR A 255 -2.19 24.70 -10.68
N THR A 256 -1.00 24.54 -11.26
CA THR A 256 -0.80 24.38 -12.71
C THR A 256 0.03 23.15 -13.03
N SER A 257 -0.13 22.57 -14.23
CA SER A 257 0.71 21.43 -14.65
C SER A 257 2.15 21.87 -14.93
N TYR A 258 2.33 23.10 -15.41
CA TYR A 258 3.66 23.70 -15.60
C TYR A 258 4.40 23.84 -14.26
N GLY A 259 3.75 24.40 -13.24
CA GLY A 259 4.35 24.53 -11.91
C GLY A 259 4.68 23.17 -11.31
N ALA A 260 3.79 22.18 -11.47
CA ALA A 260 4.02 20.81 -11.01
C ALA A 260 5.25 20.16 -11.69
N ARG A 261 5.46 20.43 -12.99
CA ARG A 261 6.66 20.00 -13.70
C ARG A 261 7.93 20.64 -13.13
N GLU A 262 7.90 21.94 -12.84
CA GLU A 262 9.05 22.62 -12.22
C GLU A 262 9.33 22.11 -10.79
N VAL A 263 8.29 21.72 -10.04
CA VAL A 263 8.44 21.02 -8.74
C VAL A 263 9.13 19.67 -8.92
N VAL A 264 8.68 18.84 -9.88
CA VAL A 264 9.32 17.54 -10.17
C VAL A 264 10.78 17.71 -10.54
N ARG A 265 11.09 18.70 -11.39
CA ARG A 265 12.47 19.04 -11.76
C ARG A 265 13.30 19.44 -10.54
N CYS A 266 12.78 20.33 -9.69
CA CYS A 266 13.46 20.73 -8.46
C CYS A 266 13.71 19.54 -7.53
N ALA A 267 12.74 18.65 -7.38
CA ALA A 267 12.89 17.44 -6.57
C ALA A 267 13.99 16.53 -7.12
N GLN A 268 14.07 16.35 -8.44
CA GLN A 268 15.14 15.59 -9.09
C GLN A 268 16.52 16.21 -8.85
N ASP A 269 16.65 17.52 -8.98
CA ASP A 269 17.90 18.25 -8.73
C ASP A 269 18.34 18.15 -7.26
N LEU A 270 17.39 18.01 -6.33
CA LEU A 270 17.64 17.76 -4.89
C LEU A 270 17.85 16.27 -4.54
N GLY A 271 17.78 15.35 -5.51
CA GLY A 271 17.84 13.90 -5.25
C GLY A 271 16.62 13.35 -4.48
N MET A 272 15.49 14.08 -4.46
CA MET A 272 14.23 13.65 -3.86
C MET A 272 13.39 12.88 -4.89
N HIS A 273 13.05 11.63 -4.55
CA HIS A 273 12.25 10.78 -5.43
C HIS A 273 10.76 11.14 -5.35
N VAL A 274 10.15 11.47 -6.49
CA VAL A 274 8.69 11.59 -6.65
C VAL A 274 8.17 10.24 -7.18
N PRO A 275 7.20 9.56 -6.55
CA PRO A 275 6.40 9.99 -5.41
C PRO A 275 6.95 9.61 -4.03
N ARG A 276 8.01 8.77 -3.97
CA ARG A 276 8.42 8.08 -2.72
C ARG A 276 8.70 9.01 -1.53
N ARG A 277 9.42 10.11 -1.75
CA ARG A 277 9.71 11.13 -0.73
C ARG A 277 8.81 12.34 -0.82
N LEU A 278 8.20 12.57 -1.97
CA LEU A 278 7.42 13.76 -2.26
C LEU A 278 6.30 13.42 -3.24
N SER A 279 5.04 13.60 -2.82
CA SER A 279 3.91 13.59 -3.73
C SER A 279 3.76 14.95 -4.41
N VAL A 280 3.51 14.96 -5.71
CA VAL A 280 3.25 16.17 -6.50
C VAL A 280 1.91 15.98 -7.21
N MET A 281 0.94 16.82 -6.90
CA MET A 281 -0.40 16.76 -7.50
C MET A 281 -0.74 18.08 -8.18
N SER A 282 -1.26 18.02 -9.41
CA SER A 282 -1.68 19.22 -10.14
C SER A 282 -3.20 19.39 -10.16
N LEU A 283 -3.68 20.63 -10.02
CA LEU A 283 -5.10 20.97 -10.19
C LEU A 283 -5.47 21.26 -11.67
N GLU A 284 -4.51 21.20 -12.57
CA GLU A 284 -4.71 21.50 -14.00
C GLU A 284 -4.43 20.26 -14.87
N PRO A 285 -5.35 19.90 -15.80
CA PRO A 285 -5.21 18.70 -16.62
C PRO A 285 -4.76 19.02 -18.06
N THR A 286 -3.51 19.42 -18.22
CA THR A 286 -2.93 19.72 -19.55
C THR A 286 -2.07 18.57 -20.08
N TRP A 287 -1.67 18.62 -21.36
CA TRP A 287 -0.83 17.58 -21.97
C TRP A 287 0.52 17.46 -21.25
N GLU A 288 1.01 18.55 -20.66
CA GLU A 288 2.20 18.60 -19.82
C GLU A 288 2.14 17.62 -18.64
N SER A 289 0.95 17.24 -18.17
CA SER A 289 0.79 16.26 -17.09
C SER A 289 1.23 14.84 -17.48
N GLN A 290 1.22 14.52 -18.78
CA GLN A 290 1.57 13.19 -19.28
C GLN A 290 3.05 13.08 -19.66
N ASP A 291 3.67 14.20 -20.04
CA ASP A 291 5.04 14.27 -20.56
C ASP A 291 6.11 14.44 -19.46
N THR A 292 5.73 14.38 -18.19
CA THR A 292 6.68 14.36 -17.06
C THR A 292 7.08 12.94 -16.69
N HIS A 293 8.26 12.81 -16.08
CA HIS A 293 8.73 11.56 -15.45
C HIS A 293 9.05 11.81 -13.98
N PRO A 294 8.23 11.31 -13.02
CA PRO A 294 6.99 10.55 -13.21
C PRO A 294 5.84 11.38 -13.81
N SER A 295 4.87 10.71 -14.43
CA SER A 295 3.64 11.35 -14.96
C SER A 295 2.78 11.94 -13.81
N LEU A 296 2.19 13.12 -14.01
CA LEU A 296 1.51 13.89 -12.98
C LEU A 296 0.09 13.37 -12.68
N SER A 297 -0.22 13.09 -11.42
CA SER A 297 -1.59 12.95 -10.91
C SER A 297 -2.29 14.30 -10.95
N THR A 298 -3.51 14.32 -11.50
CA THR A 298 -4.23 15.57 -11.79
C THR A 298 -5.71 15.48 -11.43
N VAL A 299 -6.33 16.66 -11.29
CA VAL A 299 -7.79 16.79 -11.32
C VAL A 299 -8.22 17.19 -12.73
N GLU A 300 -8.98 16.32 -13.40
CA GLU A 300 -9.32 16.43 -14.81
C GLU A 300 -10.75 16.89 -15.07
N ILE A 301 -10.89 17.61 -16.18
CA ILE A 301 -12.15 17.86 -16.86
C ILE A 301 -11.97 17.55 -18.34
N ASN A 302 -13.04 17.14 -19.02
CA ASN A 302 -12.99 16.90 -20.46
C ASN A 302 -12.96 18.25 -21.20
N LEU A 303 -11.75 18.79 -21.41
CA LEU A 303 -11.54 20.07 -22.10
C LEU A 303 -12.01 20.02 -23.56
N ARG A 304 -11.98 18.86 -24.21
CA ARG A 304 -12.55 18.72 -25.55
C ARG A 304 -14.07 18.93 -25.54
N GLU A 305 -14.76 18.33 -24.58
CA GLU A 305 -16.21 18.53 -24.41
C GLU A 305 -16.53 19.98 -24.03
N ALA A 306 -15.74 20.58 -23.12
CA ALA A 306 -15.90 21.99 -22.75
C ALA A 306 -15.82 22.90 -23.98
N GLY A 307 -14.83 22.68 -24.86
CA GLY A 307 -14.71 23.42 -26.12
C GLY A 307 -15.93 23.26 -27.02
N TYR A 308 -16.43 22.03 -27.16
CA TYR A 308 -17.64 21.76 -27.95
C TYR A 308 -18.87 22.49 -27.40
N GLN A 309 -19.09 22.44 -26.09
CA GLN A 309 -20.22 23.08 -25.43
C GLN A 309 -20.15 24.61 -25.49
N LEU A 310 -18.97 25.20 -25.25
CA LEU A 310 -18.77 26.65 -25.36
C LEU A 310 -19.16 27.20 -26.73
N ALA A 311 -18.70 26.56 -27.82
CA ALA A 311 -19.08 26.97 -29.17
C ALA A 311 -20.59 26.83 -29.40
N ARG A 312 -21.20 25.72 -28.96
CA ARG A 312 -22.65 25.51 -29.10
C ARG A 312 -23.48 26.53 -28.32
N MET A 313 -23.06 26.86 -27.11
CA MET A 313 -23.69 27.89 -26.28
C MET A 313 -23.65 29.24 -26.98
N LEU A 314 -22.47 29.65 -27.47
CA LEU A 314 -22.30 30.94 -28.14
C LEU A 314 -23.11 31.01 -29.44
N ILE A 315 -23.08 29.97 -30.26
CA ILE A 315 -23.85 29.90 -31.52
C ILE A 315 -25.36 29.94 -31.23
N SER A 316 -25.81 29.26 -30.18
CA SER A 316 -27.22 29.29 -29.76
C SER A 316 -27.63 30.69 -29.29
N LEU A 317 -26.74 31.37 -28.55
CA LEU A 317 -26.94 32.75 -28.10
C LEU A 317 -27.04 33.72 -29.29
N ILE A 318 -26.14 33.61 -30.27
CA ILE A 318 -26.17 34.40 -31.52
C ILE A 318 -27.48 34.18 -32.29
N GLN A 319 -28.01 32.96 -32.26
CA GLN A 319 -29.28 32.60 -32.91
C GLN A 319 -30.53 33.00 -32.11
N GLY A 320 -30.38 33.67 -30.96
CA GLY A 320 -31.50 34.06 -30.10
C GLY A 320 -32.21 32.87 -29.42
N LYS A 321 -31.53 31.72 -29.30
CA LYS A 321 -32.04 30.55 -28.57
C LYS A 321 -31.74 30.68 -27.09
N HIS A 322 -32.54 30.00 -26.27
CA HIS A 322 -32.29 29.89 -24.84
C HIS A 322 -30.99 29.12 -24.57
N VAL A 323 -30.14 29.66 -23.69
CA VAL A 323 -28.86 29.07 -23.27
C VAL A 323 -28.82 29.05 -21.75
N THR A 324 -28.26 28.00 -21.16
CA THR A 324 -28.04 27.90 -19.72
C THR A 324 -26.57 27.65 -19.44
N SER A 325 -26.06 28.29 -18.39
CA SER A 325 -24.72 28.00 -17.88
C SER A 325 -24.63 26.55 -17.40
N GLN A 326 -23.45 25.95 -17.58
CA GLN A 326 -23.15 24.59 -17.16
C GLN A 326 -22.01 24.64 -16.14
N ARG A 327 -22.16 23.92 -15.02
CA ARG A 327 -21.08 23.70 -14.05
C ARG A 327 -20.78 22.20 -14.02
N VAL A 328 -19.54 21.84 -14.33
CA VAL A 328 -19.13 20.42 -14.38
C VAL A 328 -18.32 20.03 -13.16
N THR A 329 -18.62 18.83 -12.65
CA THR A 329 -17.86 18.20 -11.58
C THR A 329 -16.58 17.59 -12.16
N PRO A 330 -15.40 17.94 -11.62
CA PRO A 330 -14.13 17.39 -12.07
C PRO A 330 -13.95 15.93 -11.62
N GLN A 331 -12.98 15.22 -12.20
CA GLN A 331 -12.63 13.86 -11.85
C GLN A 331 -11.17 13.75 -11.42
N LEU A 332 -10.86 12.81 -10.52
CA LEU A 332 -9.49 12.55 -10.11
C LEU A 332 -8.82 11.60 -11.10
N ASN A 333 -7.64 11.94 -11.62
CA ASN A 333 -6.83 11.04 -12.43
C ASN A 333 -5.47 10.81 -11.75
N ILE A 334 -5.30 9.61 -11.20
CA ILE A 334 -4.12 9.22 -10.44
C ILE A 334 -3.07 8.61 -11.35
N ARG A 335 -1.86 9.17 -11.29
CA ARG A 335 -0.69 8.70 -12.04
C ARG A 335 0.49 8.46 -11.10
N GLN A 336 1.71 8.58 -11.59
CA GLN A 336 2.92 8.16 -10.91
C GLN A 336 3.49 9.21 -9.94
N SER A 337 3.00 10.46 -9.96
CA SER A 337 3.60 11.54 -9.17
C SER A 337 3.11 11.63 -7.72
N THR A 338 2.14 10.81 -7.30
CA THR A 338 1.63 10.77 -5.93
C THR A 338 1.72 9.36 -5.33
N GLY A 339 1.95 9.24 -4.03
CA GLY A 339 2.08 7.98 -3.30
C GLY A 339 2.24 8.21 -1.79
N VAL A 340 2.19 7.15 -0.99
CA VAL A 340 2.33 7.27 0.48
C VAL A 340 3.64 7.96 0.88
N PRO A 341 3.61 8.88 1.86
CA PRO A 341 4.81 9.56 2.29
C PRO A 341 5.87 8.59 2.81
N ALA A 342 7.14 8.90 2.54
CA ALA A 342 8.29 8.13 3.02
C ALA A 342 8.29 7.85 4.54
N VAL A 343 7.55 8.64 5.32
CA VAL A 343 7.28 8.46 6.76
C VAL A 343 6.57 7.13 7.09
N PHE A 344 5.97 6.47 6.10
CA PHE A 344 5.44 5.11 6.23
C PHE A 344 6.21 4.09 5.36
N GLN A 345 7.23 4.52 4.63
CA GLN A 345 8.12 3.61 3.91
C GLN A 345 9.20 3.13 4.86
N THR A 346 8.91 1.99 5.45
CA THR A 346 9.83 1.16 6.20
C THR A 346 11.22 1.11 5.51
N PRO A 347 12.32 1.43 6.21
CA PRO A 347 13.65 1.39 5.61
C PRO A 347 13.94 0.03 4.95
N THR A 348 14.62 0.05 3.80
CA THR A 348 14.87 -1.17 3.04
C THR A 348 15.63 -2.20 3.87
N THR A 349 15.11 -3.43 3.92
CA THR A 349 15.78 -4.59 4.50
C THR A 349 16.66 -5.27 3.45
N ASP A 350 17.78 -5.81 3.91
CA ASP A 350 18.58 -6.78 3.18
C ASP A 350 18.37 -8.13 3.85
N ILE A 351 17.73 -9.06 3.14
CA ILE A 351 17.39 -10.39 3.66
C ILE A 351 18.63 -11.29 3.86
N SER A 352 19.81 -10.87 3.42
CA SER A 352 21.08 -11.56 3.68
C SER A 352 21.69 -11.20 5.05
N GLU A 353 21.20 -10.15 5.70
CA GLU A 353 21.79 -9.69 6.95
C GLU A 353 21.51 -10.61 8.15
N PRO A 354 22.48 -10.77 9.06
CA PRO A 354 22.27 -11.54 10.28
C PRO A 354 21.23 -10.91 11.20
N VAL A 355 20.24 -11.70 11.59
CA VAL A 355 19.21 -11.34 12.57
C VAL A 355 19.23 -12.31 13.74
N LEU A 356 19.37 -11.77 14.96
CA LEU A 356 19.26 -12.52 16.21
C LEU A 356 18.01 -12.11 16.96
N LYS A 357 17.41 -13.02 17.72
CA LYS A 357 16.31 -12.70 18.64
C LYS A 357 16.33 -13.61 19.86
N SER A 358 16.04 -13.03 21.03
CA SER A 358 15.87 -13.74 22.29
C SER A 358 14.84 -13.00 23.13
N GLY A 359 13.73 -13.65 23.49
CA GLY A 359 12.64 -13.00 24.20
C GLY A 359 12.11 -11.77 23.44
N SER A 360 12.07 -10.64 24.12
CA SER A 360 11.69 -9.32 23.60
C SER A 360 12.79 -8.61 22.80
N ALA A 361 14.04 -9.08 22.92
CA ALA A 361 15.18 -8.45 22.29
C ALA A 361 15.50 -9.04 20.92
N PHE A 362 15.89 -8.20 19.98
CA PHE A 362 16.42 -8.62 18.68
C PHE A 362 17.58 -7.74 18.24
N ALA A 363 18.45 -8.27 17.39
CA ALA A 363 19.59 -7.55 16.87
C ALA A 363 19.69 -7.73 15.34
N LEU A 364 19.93 -6.62 14.65
CA LEU A 364 20.18 -6.57 13.21
C LEU A 364 21.60 -6.04 12.96
N PHE A 365 22.41 -6.85 12.29
CA PHE A 365 23.80 -6.53 11.93
C PHE A 365 23.95 -6.37 10.42
N SER A 366 24.96 -5.63 9.98
CA SER A 366 25.38 -5.68 8.58
C SER A 366 25.93 -7.05 8.20
N THR A 367 26.12 -7.28 6.90
CA THR A 367 26.80 -8.49 6.40
C THR A 367 28.26 -8.60 6.88
N GLN A 368 28.83 -7.52 7.44
CA GLN A 368 30.13 -7.53 8.12
C GLN A 368 30.04 -7.94 9.60
N GLY A 369 28.84 -8.09 10.16
CA GLY A 369 28.62 -8.51 11.55
C GLY A 369 28.67 -7.38 12.58
N HIS A 370 28.46 -6.13 12.17
CA HIS A 370 28.48 -4.96 13.04
C HIS A 370 27.18 -4.16 12.95
N VAL A 371 26.95 -3.27 13.91
CA VAL A 371 25.94 -2.23 13.79
C VAL A 371 26.58 -1.03 13.11
N GLU A 372 26.19 -0.75 11.86
CA GLU A 372 26.80 0.33 11.07
C GLU A 372 26.51 1.70 11.65
N ILE A 373 27.54 2.55 11.66
CA ILE A 373 27.41 3.93 12.09
C ILE A 373 26.49 4.66 11.11
N HIS A 374 25.52 5.42 11.62
CA HIS A 374 24.48 6.11 10.86
C HIS A 374 23.43 5.21 10.19
N SER A 375 23.44 3.91 10.47
CA SER A 375 22.36 3.04 10.04
C SER A 375 21.04 3.48 10.66
N LYS A 376 20.00 3.57 9.83
CA LYS A 376 18.62 3.77 10.29
C LYS A 376 17.94 2.46 10.71
N ARG A 377 18.63 1.31 10.58
CA ARG A 377 18.03 -0.02 10.81
C ARG A 377 18.88 -0.97 11.63
N HIS A 378 20.21 -0.94 11.50
CA HIS A 378 21.06 -1.78 12.32
C HIS A 378 20.98 -1.33 13.77
N GLY A 379 21.09 -2.29 14.67
CA GLY A 379 21.04 -2.03 16.09
C GLY A 379 20.60 -3.23 16.91
N ILE A 380 20.58 -3.02 18.21
CA ILE A 380 19.96 -3.94 19.17
C ILE A 380 18.72 -3.26 19.70
N TYR A 381 17.62 -4.02 19.69
CA TYR A 381 16.29 -3.57 20.02
C TYR A 381 15.76 -4.41 21.18
N SER A 382 14.87 -3.81 21.97
CA SER A 382 14.02 -4.52 22.92
C SER A 382 12.62 -3.93 22.77
N PHE A 383 11.64 -4.78 22.46
CA PHE A 383 10.33 -4.34 22.01
C PHE A 383 10.44 -3.31 20.88
N ASP A 384 9.82 -2.14 21.04
CA ASP A 384 9.74 -1.07 20.04
C ASP A 384 10.87 -0.03 20.16
N THR A 385 11.92 -0.29 20.94
CA THR A 385 13.00 0.67 21.17
C THR A 385 14.33 0.12 20.67
N ARG A 386 15.00 0.87 19.78
CA ARG A 386 16.41 0.66 19.45
C ARG A 386 17.26 1.14 20.61
N LEU A 387 17.83 0.21 21.35
CA LEU A 387 18.71 0.50 22.48
C LEU A 387 20.11 0.84 22.00
N LEU A 388 20.66 0.04 21.09
CA LEU A 388 22.03 0.21 20.59
C LEU A 388 22.03 0.60 19.12
N SER A 389 22.60 1.76 18.80
CA SER A 389 22.64 2.30 17.44
C SER A 389 24.04 2.32 16.82
N VAL A 390 25.07 2.11 17.63
CA VAL A 390 26.45 1.92 17.17
C VAL A 390 27.08 0.78 17.97
N TYR A 391 27.63 -0.20 17.25
CA TYR A 391 28.43 -1.29 17.82
C TYR A 391 29.34 -1.89 16.75
N GLN A 392 30.53 -1.30 16.61
CA GLN A 392 31.44 -1.61 15.52
C GLN A 392 32.85 -1.87 16.06
N TRP A 393 33.43 -2.99 15.65
CA TRP A 393 34.81 -3.34 15.97
C TRP A 393 35.74 -2.94 14.83
N ARG A 394 36.96 -2.53 15.20
CA ARG A 394 38.07 -2.32 14.27
C ARG A 394 39.29 -3.08 14.75
N ILE A 395 40.03 -3.65 13.80
CA ILE A 395 41.33 -4.30 14.00
C ILE A 395 42.34 -3.52 13.16
N GLN A 396 43.38 -2.96 13.79
CA GLN A 396 44.30 -2.01 13.13
C GLN A 396 43.56 -0.84 12.44
N ASP A 397 42.56 -0.28 13.12
CA ASP A 397 41.69 0.79 12.62
C ASP A 397 40.81 0.45 11.40
N GLU A 398 40.82 -0.80 10.94
CA GLU A 398 39.98 -1.29 9.84
C GLU A 398 38.80 -2.13 10.34
N VAL A 399 37.64 -1.98 9.68
CA VAL A 399 36.51 -2.89 9.85
C VAL A 399 36.75 -4.11 8.96
N LEU A 400 36.96 -5.27 9.56
CA LEU A 400 37.27 -6.49 8.82
C LEU A 400 36.03 -7.06 8.12
N ASN A 401 36.22 -7.55 6.90
CA ASN A 401 35.21 -8.38 6.25
C ASN A 401 35.27 -9.81 6.81
N PRO A 402 34.13 -10.42 7.14
CA PRO A 402 34.09 -11.80 7.60
C PRO A 402 34.47 -12.76 6.47
N LEU A 403 35.22 -13.81 6.81
CA LEU A 403 35.45 -14.96 5.93
C LEU A 403 34.18 -15.79 5.78
N ALA A 404 33.45 -15.95 6.88
CA ALA A 404 32.19 -16.65 6.98
C ALA A 404 31.50 -16.25 8.29
N PHE A 405 30.17 -16.36 8.30
CA PHE A 405 29.40 -16.33 9.52
C PHE A 405 28.31 -17.41 9.52
N ASP A 406 27.83 -17.77 10.71
CA ASP A 406 26.77 -18.74 10.95
C ASP A 406 25.75 -18.14 11.93
N VAL A 407 24.46 -18.20 11.58
CA VAL A 407 23.35 -17.59 12.34
C VAL A 407 22.43 -18.68 12.87
N ARG A 408 22.29 -18.76 14.20
CA ARG A 408 21.45 -19.74 14.88
C ARG A 408 20.61 -19.07 15.95
N GLU A 409 19.31 -18.89 15.73
CA GLU A 409 18.36 -18.30 16.71
C GLU A 409 18.86 -16.99 17.34
N ASN A 410 19.51 -17.07 18.50
CA ASN A 410 20.07 -15.95 19.26
C ASN A 410 21.62 -15.86 19.22
N VAL A 411 22.28 -16.67 18.40
CA VAL A 411 23.74 -16.78 18.29
C VAL A 411 24.23 -16.42 16.88
N LEU A 412 25.26 -15.59 16.81
CA LEU A 412 26.01 -15.27 15.59
C LEU A 412 27.49 -15.62 15.79
N ILE A 413 28.00 -16.55 14.98
CA ILE A 413 29.41 -16.94 14.97
C ILE A 413 30.05 -16.37 13.71
N ILE A 414 31.18 -15.68 13.85
CA ILE A 414 31.87 -15.03 12.74
C ILE A 414 33.35 -15.40 12.77
N ARG A 415 33.93 -15.64 11.59
CA ARG A 415 35.38 -15.81 11.42
C ARG A 415 35.95 -14.66 10.60
N TYR A 416 37.07 -14.10 11.05
CA TYR A 416 37.85 -13.11 10.32
C TYR A 416 39.29 -13.59 10.18
N ALA A 417 39.99 -13.04 9.19
CA ALA A 417 41.44 -13.12 9.12
C ALA A 417 42.00 -11.76 8.70
N ALA A 418 43.08 -11.35 9.36
CA ALA A 418 43.87 -10.18 8.99
C ALA A 418 45.32 -10.61 8.80
N SER A 419 46.05 -9.98 7.88
CA SER A 419 47.45 -10.29 7.62
C SER A 419 48.30 -9.03 7.56
N GLN A 420 49.46 -9.06 8.22
CA GLN A 420 50.41 -7.95 8.27
C GLN A 420 51.83 -8.52 8.46
N ASP A 421 52.80 -8.01 7.70
CA ASP A 421 54.24 -8.31 7.87
C ASP A 421 54.57 -9.82 7.94
N GLY A 422 53.89 -10.63 7.13
CA GLY A 422 54.05 -12.10 7.11
C GLY A 422 53.41 -12.84 8.29
N SER A 423 52.61 -12.14 9.10
CA SER A 423 51.77 -12.71 10.16
C SER A 423 50.31 -12.74 9.75
N THR A 424 49.59 -13.76 10.20
CA THR A 424 48.13 -13.89 10.06
C THR A 424 47.48 -14.00 11.43
N LEU A 425 46.53 -13.11 11.71
CA LEU A 425 45.66 -13.17 12.88
C LEU A 425 44.31 -13.76 12.44
N VAL A 426 43.95 -14.91 13.00
CA VAL A 426 42.64 -15.54 12.79
C VAL A 426 41.77 -15.23 14.00
N LEU A 427 40.61 -14.62 13.78
CA LEU A 427 39.69 -14.21 14.84
C LEU A 427 38.40 -15.02 14.71
N LYS A 428 37.91 -15.52 15.84
CA LYS A 428 36.58 -16.11 15.99
C LYS A 428 35.78 -15.24 16.94
N ARG A 429 34.67 -14.69 16.45
CA ARG A 429 33.73 -13.90 17.24
C ARG A 429 32.46 -14.72 17.49
N HIS A 430 31.96 -14.69 18.70
CA HIS A 430 30.75 -15.38 19.13
C HIS A 430 29.85 -14.40 19.88
N LEU A 431 28.77 -14.01 19.22
CA LEU A 431 27.74 -13.13 19.75
C LEU A 431 26.57 -13.97 20.24
N THR A 432 26.19 -13.82 21.51
CA THR A 432 24.99 -14.45 22.07
C THR A 432 24.06 -13.38 22.62
N LEU A 433 22.87 -13.29 22.03
CA LEU A 433 21.82 -12.40 22.44
C LEU A 433 20.94 -13.06 23.51
N TYR A 434 20.66 -12.33 24.57
CA TYR A 434 19.68 -12.65 25.60
C TYR A 434 18.65 -11.52 25.65
N ASP A 435 17.59 -11.71 26.43
CA ASP A 435 16.48 -10.74 26.54
C ASP A 435 16.94 -9.37 27.11
N ASP A 436 17.91 -9.36 28.02
CA ASP A 436 18.40 -8.18 28.74
C ASP A 436 19.88 -7.86 28.48
N HIS A 437 20.58 -8.67 27.68
CA HIS A 437 22.00 -8.46 27.41
C HIS A 437 22.54 -9.13 26.14
N LEU A 438 23.67 -8.64 25.66
CA LEU A 438 24.50 -9.23 24.61
C LEU A 438 25.86 -9.62 25.18
N HIS A 439 26.31 -10.84 24.91
CA HIS A 439 27.69 -11.25 25.10
C HIS A 439 28.42 -11.30 23.75
N ASP A 440 29.52 -10.56 23.62
CA ASP A 440 30.40 -10.58 22.45
C ASP A 440 31.77 -11.14 22.84
N GLN A 441 32.02 -12.39 22.47
CA GLN A 441 33.25 -13.11 22.78
C GLN A 441 34.16 -13.17 21.56
N TRP A 442 35.35 -12.62 21.67
CA TRP A 442 36.43 -12.73 20.70
C TRP A 442 37.47 -13.73 21.19
N ALA A 443 37.87 -14.64 20.32
CA ALA A 443 39.01 -15.51 20.48
C ALA A 443 39.93 -15.35 19.27
N TRP A 444 41.24 -15.45 19.47
CA TRP A 444 42.20 -15.36 18.37
C TRP A 444 43.25 -16.45 18.43
N GLU A 445 43.75 -16.76 17.24
CA GLU A 445 44.93 -17.58 17.04
C GLU A 445 45.88 -16.86 16.09
N TYR A 446 47.16 -17.02 16.39
CA TYR A 446 48.24 -16.29 15.76
C TYR A 446 49.16 -17.23 14.96
N TYR A 447 49.48 -16.85 13.72
CA TYR A 447 50.39 -17.58 12.83
C TYR A 447 51.45 -16.62 12.24
N GLY A 448 52.73 -17.00 12.24
CA GLY A 448 53.83 -16.20 11.64
C GLY A 448 54.78 -15.53 12.64
N SER A 449 55.35 -14.37 12.28
CA SER A 449 56.40 -13.64 13.01
C SER A 449 55.89 -12.60 14.02
N PRO A 450 56.14 -12.71 15.34
CA PRO A 450 55.46 -11.96 16.40
C PRO A 450 55.14 -10.48 16.07
N THR A 451 53.86 -10.10 16.04
CA THR A 451 53.39 -8.73 15.73
C THR A 451 52.24 -8.33 16.66
N SER A 452 52.17 -7.07 17.07
CA SER A 452 51.08 -6.56 17.92
C SER A 452 49.85 -6.13 17.12
N TRP A 453 48.66 -6.36 17.66
CA TRP A 453 47.40 -5.98 16.99
C TRP A 453 46.56 -5.06 17.88
N ALA A 454 46.13 -3.93 17.33
CA ALA A 454 45.18 -3.04 18.00
C ALA A 454 43.74 -3.51 17.76
N LEU A 455 42.93 -3.54 18.82
CA LEU A 455 41.50 -3.81 18.77
C LEU A 455 40.78 -2.62 19.35
N SER A 456 39.76 -2.13 18.66
CA SER A 456 38.89 -1.11 19.22
C SER A 456 37.42 -1.44 18.97
N VAL A 457 36.57 -1.01 19.90
CA VAL A 457 35.12 -1.06 19.75
C VAL A 457 34.55 0.33 19.95
N SER A 458 33.60 0.72 19.10
CA SER A 458 32.80 1.93 19.26
C SER A 458 31.36 1.56 19.57
N MET A 459 30.79 2.19 20.60
CA MET A 459 29.48 1.89 21.14
C MET A 459 28.69 3.18 21.41
N ASP A 460 27.44 3.25 20.95
CA ASP A 460 26.50 4.32 21.32
C ASP A 460 25.05 3.82 21.32
N ALA A 461 24.22 4.51 22.11
CA ALA A 461 22.80 4.25 22.30
C ALA A 461 21.98 5.52 22.02
N ASP A 462 20.89 5.38 21.27
CA ASP A 462 19.97 6.47 20.94
C ASP A 462 18.57 6.32 21.54
N PHE A 463 18.16 5.11 21.92
CA PHE A 463 16.83 4.83 22.49
C PHE A 463 15.69 5.23 21.55
N THR A 464 15.92 5.17 20.24
CA THR A 464 14.96 5.61 19.23
C THR A 464 13.78 4.64 19.12
N ASP A 465 12.56 5.17 19.11
CA ASP A 465 11.35 4.39 18.92
C ASP A 465 11.23 3.86 17.48
N ILE A 466 10.64 2.68 17.30
CA ILE A 466 10.46 2.05 15.98
C ILE A 466 9.65 2.93 15.01
N PHE A 467 8.71 3.72 15.51
CA PHE A 467 7.94 4.64 14.68
C PHE A 467 8.78 5.83 14.18
N GLU A 468 9.71 6.33 14.99
CA GLU A 468 10.71 7.33 14.55
C GLU A 468 11.60 6.75 13.44
N LEU A 469 12.05 5.51 13.58
CA LEU A 469 12.87 4.84 12.55
C LEU A 469 12.11 4.59 11.26
N ARG A 470 10.80 4.43 11.34
CA ARG A 470 9.89 4.33 10.19
C ARG A 470 9.57 5.70 9.58
N GLY A 471 9.91 6.79 10.28
CA GLY A 471 9.89 8.16 9.79
C GLY A 471 8.85 9.05 10.46
N ILE A 472 8.11 8.56 11.47
CA ILE A 472 7.14 9.36 12.22
C ILE A 472 7.91 10.29 13.16
N SER A 473 7.76 11.60 12.96
CA SER A 473 8.40 12.59 13.83
C SER A 473 7.81 12.53 15.23
N LYS A 474 8.69 12.36 16.22
CA LYS A 474 8.34 12.49 17.63
C LYS A 474 8.19 13.96 18.01
N ALA A 475 7.20 14.27 18.84
CA ALA A 475 6.90 15.63 19.26
C ALA A 475 8.00 16.24 20.14
N GLU A 476 8.55 15.46 21.08
CA GLU A 476 9.57 15.91 22.03
C GLU A 476 10.63 14.82 22.26
N ALA A 477 11.89 15.20 22.44
CA ALA A 477 12.97 14.27 22.78
C ALA A 477 13.12 14.12 24.30
N GLY A 478 13.40 12.90 24.76
CA GLY A 478 13.75 12.64 26.15
C GLY A 478 15.17 13.12 26.51
N LEU A 479 15.55 12.97 27.77
CA LEU A 479 16.85 13.42 28.29
C LEU A 479 17.86 12.27 28.30
N LYS A 480 18.97 12.42 27.57
CA LYS A 480 20.06 11.45 27.50
C LYS A 480 21.29 11.92 28.28
N SER A 481 21.87 11.04 29.10
CA SER A 481 23.12 11.27 29.82
C SER A 481 24.11 10.11 29.60
N LYS A 482 25.40 10.42 29.65
CA LYS A 482 26.52 9.48 29.44
C LYS A 482 27.51 9.65 30.57
N PHE A 483 27.90 8.56 31.25
CA PHE A 483 28.86 8.62 32.35
C PHE A 483 29.55 7.26 32.57
N PHE A 484 30.68 7.29 33.28
CA PHE A 484 31.33 6.07 33.77
C PHE A 484 30.95 5.81 35.23
N LYS A 485 30.63 4.56 35.55
CA LYS A 485 30.32 4.12 36.92
C LYS A 485 30.81 2.68 37.13
N ASP A 486 31.57 2.45 38.20
CA ASP A 486 32.07 1.12 38.59
C ASP A 486 32.82 0.38 37.46
N GLY A 487 33.63 1.11 36.67
CA GLY A 487 34.37 0.55 35.52
C GLY A 487 33.51 0.25 34.29
N GLN A 488 32.22 0.63 34.30
CA GLN A 488 31.28 0.45 33.19
C GLN A 488 30.99 1.79 32.52
N TYR A 489 30.84 1.76 31.20
CA TYR A 489 30.32 2.89 30.46
C TYR A 489 28.80 2.80 30.41
N VAL A 490 28.11 3.83 30.90
CA VAL A 490 26.66 3.86 31.08
C VAL A 490 26.06 4.96 30.23
N ILE A 491 25.02 4.63 29.46
CA ILE A 491 24.15 5.58 28.78
C ILE A 491 22.76 5.43 29.36
N GLU A 492 22.19 6.52 29.85
CA GLU A 492 20.87 6.57 30.44
C GLU A 492 19.97 7.53 29.67
N TYR A 493 18.71 7.16 29.52
CA TYR A 493 17.70 7.94 28.82
C TYR A 493 16.40 7.97 29.61
N MET A 494 15.95 9.17 29.96
CA MET A 494 14.62 9.41 30.51
C MET A 494 13.68 9.76 29.36
N GLY A 495 12.81 8.81 29.00
CA GLY A 495 11.78 9.02 27.98
C GLY A 495 10.69 9.99 28.45
N ILE A 496 9.92 10.52 27.50
CA ILE A 496 8.79 11.41 27.78
C ILE A 496 7.64 10.68 28.46
N ASP A 497 7.60 9.35 28.32
CA ASP A 497 6.75 8.43 29.08
C ASP A 497 7.14 8.30 30.56
N LYS A 498 8.17 9.05 30.99
CA LYS A 498 8.74 9.05 32.34
C LYS A 498 9.37 7.71 32.72
N VAL A 499 9.78 6.94 31.71
CA VAL A 499 10.47 5.66 31.89
C VAL A 499 11.97 5.85 31.67
N THR A 500 12.76 5.45 32.66
CA THR A 500 14.22 5.42 32.54
C THR A 500 14.68 4.14 31.87
N ARG A 501 15.42 4.30 30.78
CA ARG A 501 16.07 3.24 30.01
C ARG A 501 17.57 3.38 30.15
N GLN A 502 18.29 2.27 30.10
CA GLN A 502 19.73 2.29 30.31
C GLN A 502 20.43 1.21 29.52
N VAL A 503 21.64 1.50 29.04
CA VAL A 503 22.57 0.54 28.45
C VAL A 503 23.93 0.68 29.17
N ARG A 504 24.57 -0.46 29.46
CA ARG A 504 25.86 -0.53 30.14
C ARG A 504 26.81 -1.44 29.38
N MET A 505 28.04 -0.98 29.14
CA MET A 505 29.12 -1.77 28.55
C MET A 505 30.20 -2.09 29.59
N ALA A 506 30.60 -3.36 29.64
CA ALA A 506 31.67 -3.88 30.46
C ALA A 506 32.54 -4.87 29.65
N ALA A 507 33.77 -5.10 30.08
CA ALA A 507 34.67 -6.08 29.47
C ALA A 507 35.42 -6.91 30.53
N ASN A 508 35.78 -8.14 30.20
CA ASN A 508 36.58 -9.00 31.10
C ASN A 508 38.06 -8.59 31.18
N ARG A 509 38.56 -7.85 30.19
CA ARG A 509 39.90 -7.22 30.19
C ARG A 509 39.76 -5.71 30.22
N ASN A 510 40.53 -5.05 31.09
CA ASN A 510 40.56 -3.59 31.14
C ASN A 510 41.08 -3.03 29.81
N PRO A 511 40.40 -2.06 29.18
CA PRO A 511 40.92 -1.38 28.01
C PRO A 511 42.13 -0.52 28.37
N LEU A 512 43.04 -0.34 27.40
CA LEU A 512 44.16 0.59 27.50
C LEU A 512 43.67 2.04 27.50
N GLU A 513 42.66 2.31 26.67
CA GLU A 513 41.99 3.61 26.58
C GLU A 513 40.48 3.41 26.54
N ALA A 514 39.76 4.22 27.30
CA ALA A 514 38.29 4.22 27.34
C ALA A 514 37.77 5.66 27.36
N GLN A 515 37.13 6.09 26.27
CA GLN A 515 36.56 7.43 26.14
C GLN A 515 35.20 7.37 25.45
N GLU A 516 34.13 7.85 26.12
CA GLU A 516 32.78 8.03 25.55
C GLU A 516 32.29 6.89 24.63
N GLY A 517 32.44 5.63 25.07
CA GLY A 517 31.99 4.45 24.32
C GLY A 517 32.99 3.91 23.30
N LYS A 518 34.17 4.52 23.14
CA LYS A 518 35.31 3.99 22.38
C LYS A 518 36.32 3.36 23.31
N TRP A 519 36.46 2.04 23.25
CA TRP A 519 37.39 1.27 24.09
C TRP A 519 38.44 0.59 23.21
N GLN A 520 39.69 0.56 23.67
CA GLN A 520 40.83 0.01 22.94
C GLN A 520 41.61 -1.02 23.75
N TRP A 521 42.07 -2.08 23.08
CA TRP A 521 42.96 -3.11 23.60
C TRP A 521 44.10 -3.38 22.63
N ARG A 522 45.12 -4.08 23.12
CA ARG A 522 46.23 -4.57 22.31
C ARG A 522 46.41 -6.07 22.55
N ILE A 523 46.55 -6.85 21.48
CA ILE A 523 47.11 -8.20 21.52
C ILE A 523 48.62 -8.03 21.43
N ASP A 524 49.33 -8.50 22.45
CA ASP A 524 50.78 -8.40 22.48
C ASP A 524 51.43 -9.43 21.52
N PRO A 525 52.62 -9.14 20.95
CA PRO A 525 53.27 -10.01 19.97
C PRO A 525 53.49 -11.47 20.41
N TRP A 526 53.59 -11.72 21.71
CA TRP A 526 53.79 -13.05 22.29
C TRP A 526 52.49 -13.79 22.64
N GLU A 527 51.34 -13.12 22.57
CA GLU A 527 50.02 -13.71 22.88
C GLU A 527 49.51 -14.53 21.70
N LYS A 528 49.97 -15.79 21.60
CA LYS A 528 49.61 -16.69 20.50
C LYS A 528 48.12 -17.05 20.43
N GLN A 529 47.46 -17.03 21.58
CA GLN A 529 46.03 -17.27 21.72
C GLN A 529 45.53 -16.42 22.90
N GLY A 530 44.29 -15.96 22.81
CA GLY A 530 43.68 -15.15 23.85
C GLY A 530 42.18 -14.99 23.63
N GLU A 531 41.54 -14.34 24.61
CA GLU A 531 40.11 -14.10 24.61
C GLU A 531 39.77 -12.72 25.17
N LEU A 532 38.77 -12.08 24.59
CA LEU A 532 38.19 -10.82 25.06
C LEU A 532 36.67 -10.95 25.01
N THR A 533 36.01 -10.70 26.14
CA THR A 533 34.55 -10.66 26.20
C THR A 533 34.10 -9.26 26.54
N VAL A 534 33.23 -8.70 25.68
CA VAL A 534 32.49 -7.47 25.96
C VAL A 534 31.04 -7.83 26.22
N SER A 535 30.51 -7.38 27.37
CA SER A 535 29.11 -7.57 27.76
C SER A 535 28.38 -6.24 27.69
N ILE A 536 27.24 -6.22 26.99
CA ILE A 536 26.34 -5.07 26.93
C ILE A 536 25.05 -5.48 27.63
N ARG A 537 24.69 -4.81 28.72
CA ARG A 537 23.42 -5.05 29.44
C ARG A 537 22.51 -3.86 29.28
N TRP A 538 21.20 -4.08 29.25
CA TRP A 538 20.22 -2.99 29.20
C TRP A 538 19.07 -3.18 30.18
N ILE A 539 18.40 -2.07 30.44
CA ILE A 539 17.16 -1.99 31.21
C ILE A 539 16.17 -1.22 30.35
N ASN A 540 15.11 -1.88 29.92
CA ASN A 540 14.02 -1.30 29.12
C ASN A 540 12.66 -1.76 29.68
N PRO A 541 12.19 -1.15 30.78
CA PRO A 541 10.99 -1.64 31.44
C PRO A 541 9.76 -1.23 30.62
N VAL A 542 8.94 -2.23 30.27
CA VAL A 542 7.66 -2.04 29.59
C VAL A 542 6.51 -2.36 30.53
N LYS A 543 5.40 -1.63 30.42
CA LYS A 543 4.17 -1.93 31.16
C LYS A 543 3.24 -2.76 30.27
N ILE A 544 3.17 -4.06 30.53
CA ILE A 544 2.16 -4.92 29.92
C ILE A 544 0.85 -4.71 30.68
N VAL A 545 -0.13 -4.05 30.06
CA VAL A 545 -1.46 -3.89 30.65
C VAL A 545 -2.21 -5.23 30.53
N VAL A 546 -2.47 -5.85 31.67
CA VAL A 546 -3.39 -7.00 31.78
C VAL A 546 -4.77 -6.43 32.05
N SER A 547 -5.59 -6.23 31.01
CA SER A 547 -6.89 -5.55 31.12
C SER A 547 -7.98 -6.39 31.80
N ASN A 548 -7.89 -7.72 31.77
CA ASN A 548 -8.98 -8.58 32.24
C ASN A 548 -8.58 -9.40 33.48
N ALA A 549 -9.08 -9.01 34.65
CA ALA A 549 -9.12 -9.85 35.84
C ALA A 549 -10.08 -11.06 35.72
N ALA A 550 -10.99 -11.02 34.72
CA ALA A 550 -12.01 -12.04 34.48
C ALA A 550 -11.54 -13.23 33.62
N VAL A 551 -10.57 -13.03 32.72
CA VAL A 551 -9.88 -14.14 32.06
C VAL A 551 -8.92 -14.68 33.11
N SER A 552 -9.38 -15.69 33.86
CA SER A 552 -8.65 -16.23 35.01
C SER A 552 -7.19 -16.46 34.62
N THR A 553 -6.26 -16.06 35.49
CA THR A 553 -4.87 -16.53 35.40
C THR A 553 -4.92 -18.03 35.15
N ARG A 554 -4.46 -18.41 33.96
CA ARG A 554 -4.29 -19.78 33.49
C ARG A 554 -4.09 -20.72 34.68
N ARG A 555 -4.96 -21.72 34.87
CA ARG A 555 -4.48 -22.94 35.55
C ARG A 555 -3.36 -23.43 34.65
N GLN A 556 -2.10 -23.25 35.07
CA GLN A 556 -0.96 -23.85 34.39
C GLN A 556 -1.36 -25.29 34.10
N SER A 557 -1.58 -25.62 32.83
CA SER A 557 -1.78 -27.00 32.43
C SER A 557 -0.53 -27.70 32.92
N SER A 558 -0.65 -28.56 33.93
CA SER A 558 0.44 -29.36 34.50
C SER A 558 0.96 -30.41 33.52
N LEU A 559 0.63 -30.27 32.24
CA LEU A 559 1.10 -31.12 31.16
C LEU A 559 2.59 -30.82 30.94
N PRO A 560 3.46 -31.84 30.93
CA PRO A 560 4.87 -31.65 30.65
C PRO A 560 5.05 -30.98 29.27
N SER A 561 6.14 -30.22 29.12
CA SER A 561 6.50 -29.68 27.81
C SER A 561 6.62 -30.84 26.82
N PRO A 562 5.88 -30.82 25.69
CA PRO A 562 5.94 -31.92 24.73
C PRO A 562 7.39 -32.06 24.23
N PRO A 563 7.84 -33.29 23.93
CA PRO A 563 9.15 -33.51 23.33
C PRO A 563 9.25 -32.71 22.02
N SER A 564 10.43 -32.17 21.75
CA SER A 564 10.67 -31.38 20.54
C SER A 564 10.37 -32.19 19.28
N LEU A 565 9.65 -31.59 18.34
CA LEU A 565 9.45 -32.15 17.01
C LEU A 565 10.81 -32.37 16.33
N VAL A 566 11.00 -33.54 15.74
CA VAL A 566 12.21 -33.86 15.00
C VAL A 566 11.84 -34.11 13.55
N PHE A 567 12.28 -33.23 12.67
CA PHE A 567 12.15 -33.35 11.23
C PHE A 567 13.44 -33.92 10.64
N SER A 568 13.35 -35.01 9.88
CA SER A 568 14.49 -35.63 9.21
C SER A 568 14.15 -35.92 7.76
N PHE A 569 14.81 -35.22 6.83
CA PHE A 569 14.65 -35.43 5.39
C PHE A 569 15.96 -35.94 4.79
N GLN A 570 15.89 -36.96 3.92
CA GLN A 570 17.05 -37.45 3.19
C GLN A 570 17.53 -36.44 2.14
N ASP A 571 16.58 -35.77 1.47
CA ASP A 571 16.88 -34.80 0.44
C ASP A 571 17.28 -33.44 1.04
N TYR A 572 18.47 -33.00 0.67
CA TYR A 572 19.16 -31.87 1.29
C TYR A 572 18.36 -30.54 1.32
N PRO A 573 17.76 -30.05 0.20
CA PRO A 573 17.10 -28.75 0.25
C PRO A 573 15.89 -28.76 1.20
N TRP A 574 15.13 -29.85 1.25
CA TRP A 574 13.93 -29.95 2.10
C TRP A 574 14.26 -30.01 3.58
N ASN A 575 15.35 -30.69 3.94
CA ASN A 575 15.82 -30.72 5.32
C ASN A 575 16.13 -29.30 5.83
N GLN A 576 16.79 -28.47 5.00
CA GLN A 576 17.14 -27.10 5.38
C GLN A 576 15.90 -26.21 5.45
N VAL A 577 15.02 -26.27 4.46
CA VAL A 577 13.80 -25.43 4.40
C VAL A 577 12.90 -25.67 5.61
N ILE A 578 12.58 -26.94 5.92
CA ILE A 578 11.68 -27.25 7.03
C ILE A 578 12.32 -26.97 8.39
N ARG A 579 13.61 -27.30 8.56
CA ARG A 579 14.32 -26.99 9.81
C ARG A 579 14.43 -25.48 10.03
N ARG A 580 14.71 -24.71 8.97
CA ARG A 580 14.78 -23.25 9.06
C ARG A 580 13.43 -22.66 9.41
N ALA A 581 12.36 -23.09 8.74
CA ALA A 581 11.00 -22.64 9.02
C ALA A 581 10.60 -22.89 10.48
N TYR A 582 10.91 -24.09 11.01
CA TYR A 582 10.70 -24.42 12.42
C TYR A 582 11.51 -23.49 13.36
N GLN A 583 12.81 -23.32 13.11
CA GLN A 583 13.68 -22.46 13.92
C GLN A 583 13.22 -21.00 13.91
N ASP A 584 12.88 -20.45 12.75
CA ASP A 584 12.42 -19.07 12.60
C ASP A 584 11.09 -18.83 13.30
N TYR A 585 10.17 -19.81 13.23
CA TYR A 585 8.90 -19.75 13.93
C TYR A 585 9.12 -19.65 15.45
N HIS A 586 9.99 -20.50 16.02
CA HIS A 586 10.34 -20.47 17.44
C HIS A 586 11.14 -19.22 17.84
N GLN A 587 12.05 -18.76 16.99
CA GLN A 587 12.80 -17.52 17.18
C GLN A 587 11.84 -16.33 17.39
N LEU A 588 10.74 -16.29 16.63
CA LEU A 588 9.73 -15.24 16.67
C LEU A 588 8.71 -15.37 17.81
N LEU A 589 8.83 -16.35 18.69
CA LEU A 589 7.94 -16.43 19.86
C LEU A 589 8.35 -15.41 20.93
N THR A 590 7.36 -14.73 21.50
CA THR A 590 7.52 -13.77 22.59
C THR A 590 6.36 -13.95 23.57
N ASP A 591 6.64 -13.87 24.87
CA ASP A 591 5.59 -13.99 25.91
C ASP A 591 5.06 -12.59 26.29
N PHE A 592 3.75 -12.42 26.18
CA PHE A 592 3.03 -11.19 26.56
C PHE A 592 2.15 -11.39 27.80
N GLY A 593 2.41 -12.43 28.59
CA GLY A 593 1.74 -12.73 29.86
C GLY A 593 0.89 -14.01 29.86
N GLN A 594 0.59 -14.58 28.69
CA GLN A 594 -0.21 -15.81 28.55
C GLN A 594 0.59 -16.99 27.99
N GLY A 595 1.92 -16.84 27.91
CA GLY A 595 2.84 -17.78 27.29
C GLY A 595 3.33 -17.29 25.92
N PRO A 596 4.30 -17.99 25.33
CA PRO A 596 4.90 -17.58 24.06
C PRO A 596 3.89 -17.62 22.90
N VAL A 597 3.82 -16.51 22.15
CA VAL A 597 3.00 -16.35 20.94
C VAL A 597 3.85 -15.77 19.80
N PRO A 598 3.48 -15.99 18.53
CA PRO A 598 4.22 -15.42 17.41
C PRO A 598 4.03 -13.90 17.37
N MET A 599 5.13 -13.14 17.36
CA MET A 599 5.13 -11.75 16.88
C MET A 599 5.30 -11.72 15.36
N ALA A 600 4.91 -10.63 14.69
CA ALA A 600 4.86 -10.58 13.23
C ALA A 600 6.23 -10.77 12.57
N GLY A 601 7.11 -9.77 12.54
CA GLY A 601 8.47 -10.04 12.06
C GLY A 601 9.43 -8.87 12.07
N LEU A 602 10.68 -9.22 11.77
CA LEU A 602 11.83 -8.39 12.10
C LEU A 602 12.36 -7.63 10.87
N PRO A 603 12.80 -6.37 11.07
CA PRO A 603 12.81 -5.63 12.34
C PRO A 603 11.55 -4.78 12.62
N TRP A 604 10.69 -4.56 11.62
CA TRP A 604 9.74 -3.44 11.64
C TRP A 604 8.42 -3.74 12.33
N PHE A 605 7.99 -4.99 12.27
CA PHE A 605 6.75 -5.47 12.87
C PHE A 605 7.08 -6.34 14.08
N ALA A 606 8.10 -5.94 14.84
CA ALA A 606 8.67 -6.71 15.94
C ALA A 606 7.79 -6.71 17.22
N THR A 607 6.48 -6.94 17.06
CA THR A 607 5.49 -6.89 18.14
C THR A 607 4.33 -7.85 17.89
N PHE A 608 3.39 -7.91 18.83
CA PHE A 608 2.15 -8.66 18.69
C PHE A 608 1.22 -8.04 17.65
N PHE A 609 0.95 -8.79 16.59
CA PHE A 609 -0.12 -8.53 15.63
C PHE A 609 -1.13 -9.67 15.70
N GLY A 610 -2.39 -9.37 16.00
CA GLY A 610 -3.42 -10.37 16.23
C GLY A 610 -3.68 -11.24 15.01
N ARG A 611 -3.74 -10.62 13.82
CA ARG A 611 -3.91 -11.34 12.54
C ARG A 611 -2.76 -12.30 12.27
N ASP A 612 -1.53 -11.79 12.30
CA ASP A 612 -0.32 -12.57 12.05
C ASP A 612 -0.19 -13.73 13.02
N ALA A 613 -0.41 -13.47 14.32
CA ALA A 613 -0.36 -14.49 15.37
C ALA A 613 -1.40 -15.59 15.15
N ILE A 614 -2.63 -15.25 14.74
CA ILE A 614 -3.67 -16.23 14.43
C ILE A 614 -3.29 -17.08 13.22
N ILE A 615 -2.90 -16.45 12.11
CA ILE A 615 -2.58 -17.17 10.86
C ILE A 615 -1.35 -18.06 11.07
N ALA A 616 -0.28 -17.55 11.69
CA ALA A 616 0.91 -18.33 12.00
C ALA A 616 0.58 -19.52 12.93
N SER A 617 -0.24 -19.29 13.96
CA SER A 617 -0.70 -20.35 14.86
C SER A 617 -1.56 -21.40 14.16
N TYR A 618 -2.43 -20.98 13.23
CA TYR A 618 -3.22 -21.90 12.42
C TYR A 618 -2.32 -22.77 11.51
N GLN A 619 -1.32 -22.16 10.87
CA GLN A 619 -0.35 -22.87 10.02
C GLN A 619 0.48 -23.89 10.81
N TYR A 620 0.71 -23.63 12.09
CA TYR A 620 1.50 -24.50 12.98
C TYR A 620 0.64 -25.47 13.83
N LEU A 621 -0.70 -25.37 13.74
CA LEU A 621 -1.66 -26.03 14.62
C LEU A 621 -1.52 -27.56 14.67
N LEU A 622 -1.20 -28.21 13.54
CA LEU A 622 -0.97 -29.65 13.50
C LEU A 622 0.21 -30.06 14.40
N TRP A 623 1.25 -29.24 14.44
CA TRP A 623 2.56 -29.57 14.97
C TRP A 623 2.68 -29.24 16.45
N ASN A 624 2.18 -28.08 16.89
CA ASN A 624 2.11 -27.74 18.30
C ASN A 624 0.91 -26.83 18.59
N PRO A 625 -0.22 -27.39 19.06
CA PRO A 625 -1.44 -26.61 19.33
C PRO A 625 -1.29 -25.64 20.51
N GLN A 626 -0.28 -25.80 21.37
CA GLN A 626 -0.08 -24.93 22.53
C GLN A 626 0.16 -23.46 22.14
N ILE A 627 0.76 -23.21 20.97
CA ILE A 627 0.99 -21.84 20.49
C ILE A 627 -0.34 -21.18 20.10
N ALA A 628 -1.27 -21.92 19.49
CA ALA A 628 -2.62 -21.43 19.22
C ALA A 628 -3.39 -21.15 20.52
N VAL A 629 -3.28 -22.03 21.51
CA VAL A 629 -3.86 -21.81 22.85
C VAL A 629 -3.34 -20.51 23.47
N ASN A 630 -2.02 -20.30 23.51
CA ASN A 630 -1.44 -19.08 24.06
C ASN A 630 -1.96 -17.84 23.29
N THR A 631 -2.01 -17.92 21.96
CA THR A 631 -2.49 -16.82 21.09
C THR A 631 -3.94 -16.44 21.39
N LEU A 632 -4.81 -17.44 21.60
CA LEU A 632 -6.21 -17.22 21.94
C LEU A 632 -6.36 -16.52 23.29
N TYR A 633 -5.63 -16.94 24.32
CA TYR A 633 -5.65 -16.27 25.63
C TYR A 633 -5.07 -14.86 25.57
N THR A 634 -3.99 -14.63 24.81
CA THR A 634 -3.43 -13.28 24.61
C THR A 634 -4.44 -12.33 23.94
N LEU A 635 -5.16 -12.79 22.91
CA LEU A 635 -6.21 -11.99 22.28
C LEU A 635 -7.39 -11.72 23.21
N ALA A 636 -7.85 -12.74 23.94
CA ALA A 636 -8.94 -12.61 24.92
C ALA A 636 -8.59 -11.61 26.04
N GLN A 637 -7.33 -11.56 26.47
CA GLN A 637 -6.86 -10.58 27.46
C GLN A 637 -7.06 -9.13 26.98
N TRP A 638 -6.86 -8.88 25.68
CA TRP A 638 -6.96 -7.55 25.05
C TRP A 638 -8.18 -7.41 24.14
N GLN A 639 -9.27 -8.13 24.41
CA GLN A 639 -10.53 -7.94 23.69
C GLN A 639 -11.11 -6.54 24.02
N GLY A 640 -11.59 -5.84 23.00
CA GLY A 640 -12.19 -4.51 23.15
C GLY A 640 -13.39 -4.51 24.09
N GLN A 641 -13.49 -3.49 24.94
CA GLN A 641 -14.53 -3.35 25.96
C GLN A 641 -15.39 -2.10 25.75
N GLU A 642 -14.89 -1.10 25.03
CA GLU A 642 -15.56 0.18 24.81
C GLU A 642 -15.45 0.65 23.35
N GLU A 643 -16.10 1.76 23.05
CA GLU A 643 -16.05 2.40 21.72
C GLU A 643 -15.00 3.52 21.76
N ASP A 644 -13.86 3.31 21.10
CA ASP A 644 -12.79 4.30 20.96
C ASP A 644 -12.39 4.44 19.48
N PRO A 645 -12.85 5.50 18.79
CA PRO A 645 -12.52 5.73 17.38
C PRO A 645 -11.03 5.90 17.09
N ASP A 646 -10.23 6.44 18.01
CA ASP A 646 -8.80 6.68 17.77
C ASP A 646 -8.01 5.35 17.76
N HIS A 647 -8.43 4.41 18.60
CA HIS A 647 -7.88 3.05 18.64
C HIS A 647 -8.64 2.05 17.74
N GLU A 648 -9.74 2.48 17.10
CA GLU A 648 -10.72 1.63 16.40
C GLU A 648 -11.32 0.51 17.27
N GLU A 649 -11.34 0.72 18.59
CA GLU A 649 -11.85 -0.23 19.58
C GLU A 649 -13.38 -0.24 19.54
N GLU A 650 -13.95 -1.44 19.55
CA GLU A 650 -15.38 -1.70 19.66
C GLU A 650 -15.58 -2.88 20.63
N ALA A 651 -16.70 -2.90 21.35
CA ALA A 651 -16.96 -3.96 22.31
C ALA A 651 -17.02 -5.35 21.63
N GLY A 652 -16.15 -6.27 22.09
CA GLY A 652 -16.04 -7.64 21.58
C GLY A 652 -15.05 -7.83 20.42
N LYS A 653 -14.54 -6.75 19.82
CA LYS A 653 -13.55 -6.79 18.74
C LYS A 653 -12.17 -7.23 19.26
N MET A 654 -11.41 -7.94 18.42
CA MET A 654 -10.07 -8.42 18.78
C MET A 654 -8.98 -7.48 18.30
N VAL A 655 -7.93 -7.31 19.11
CA VAL A 655 -6.84 -6.35 18.82
C VAL A 655 -6.05 -6.73 17.57
N HIS A 656 -5.75 -5.73 16.75
CA HIS A 656 -4.95 -5.88 15.54
C HIS A 656 -3.45 -5.77 15.83
N GLU A 657 -3.02 -4.75 16.57
CA GLU A 657 -1.61 -4.45 16.86
C GLU A 657 -1.48 -3.90 18.29
N VAL A 658 -0.43 -4.32 19.01
CA VAL A 658 -0.10 -3.83 20.35
C VAL A 658 1.35 -3.37 20.39
N ARG A 659 1.60 -2.13 20.79
CA ARG A 659 2.95 -1.52 20.89
C ARG A 659 3.22 -1.06 22.31
N LEU A 660 4.41 -1.38 22.79
CA LEU A 660 4.88 -1.11 24.14
C LEU A 660 5.95 -0.01 24.19
N GLY A 661 6.32 0.54 23.03
CA GLY A 661 7.26 1.66 22.87
C GLY A 661 6.80 2.98 23.45
N GLU A 662 7.75 3.90 23.58
CA GLU A 662 7.56 5.22 24.18
C GLU A 662 6.48 6.04 23.46
N MET A 663 6.47 6.03 22.11
CA MET A 663 5.50 6.82 21.34
C MET A 663 4.07 6.29 21.51
N ALA A 664 3.89 4.98 21.58
CA ALA A 664 2.58 4.36 21.82
C ALA A 664 2.09 4.62 23.25
N GLN A 665 2.97 4.44 24.24
CA GLN A 665 2.61 4.63 25.66
C GLN A 665 2.40 6.10 26.05
N SER A 666 2.95 7.05 25.29
CA SER A 666 2.70 8.49 25.45
C SER A 666 1.50 9.01 24.65
N GLY A 667 0.82 8.15 23.87
CA GLY A 667 -0.34 8.53 23.06
C GLY A 667 0.00 9.34 21.79
N GLN A 668 1.26 9.35 21.36
CA GLN A 668 1.66 10.01 20.10
C GLN A 668 1.26 9.22 18.86
N VAL A 669 1.01 7.92 19.02
CA VAL A 669 0.48 7.03 17.99
C VAL A 669 -0.60 6.12 18.60
N PRO A 670 -1.62 5.69 17.83
CA PRO A 670 -2.74 4.91 18.36
C PRO A 670 -2.40 3.44 18.64
N PHE A 671 -1.15 3.01 18.39
CA PHE A 671 -0.78 1.59 18.40
C PHE A 671 -0.58 0.98 19.79
N SER A 672 -0.89 1.70 20.87
CA SER A 672 -0.80 1.14 22.23
C SER A 672 -1.66 -0.13 22.37
N ARG A 673 -2.90 -0.08 21.88
CA ARG A 673 -3.81 -1.19 21.59
C ARG A 673 -4.69 -0.78 20.42
N TYR A 674 -4.31 -1.16 19.21
CA TYR A 674 -5.01 -0.76 18.00
C TYR A 674 -5.84 -1.90 17.43
N TYR A 675 -7.11 -1.64 17.13
CA TYR A 675 -8.11 -2.61 16.71
C TYR A 675 -8.57 -2.40 15.26
N GLY A 676 -7.82 -1.61 14.47
CA GLY A 676 -8.17 -1.28 13.08
C GLY A 676 -7.98 -2.42 12.09
N SER A 677 -8.63 -3.55 12.34
CA SER A 677 -8.76 -4.67 11.41
C SER A 677 -10.18 -5.23 11.42
N VAL A 678 -10.65 -5.66 10.25
CA VAL A 678 -11.95 -6.34 10.07
C VAL A 678 -11.84 -7.87 10.19
N ASP A 679 -10.63 -8.42 10.10
CA ASP A 679 -10.40 -9.87 9.94
C ASP A 679 -10.05 -10.60 11.24
N VAL A 680 -9.46 -9.93 12.23
CA VAL A 680 -8.96 -10.59 13.46
C VAL A 680 -10.08 -11.25 14.24
N THR A 681 -11.22 -10.58 14.41
CA THR A 681 -12.35 -11.10 15.20
C THR A 681 -12.94 -12.39 14.62
N PRO A 682 -13.31 -12.49 13.32
CA PRO A 682 -13.75 -13.77 12.76
C PRO A 682 -12.62 -14.81 12.73
N LEU A 683 -11.36 -14.41 12.52
CA LEU A 683 -10.22 -15.34 12.58
C LEU A 683 -10.01 -15.94 13.98
N PHE A 684 -10.23 -15.15 15.05
CA PHE A 684 -10.19 -15.64 16.44
C PHE A 684 -11.22 -16.76 16.67
N LEU A 685 -12.46 -16.55 16.21
CA LEU A 685 -13.52 -17.56 16.32
C LEU A 685 -13.16 -18.85 15.55
N ILE A 686 -12.55 -18.72 14.37
CA ILE A 686 -12.07 -19.86 13.59
C ILE A 686 -10.98 -20.59 14.36
N LEU A 687 -9.93 -19.89 14.80
CA LEU A 687 -8.81 -20.50 15.50
C LEU A 687 -9.25 -21.21 16.78
N LEU A 688 -10.18 -20.65 17.55
CA LEU A 688 -10.70 -21.25 18.77
C LEU A 688 -11.32 -22.62 18.50
N VAL A 689 -12.27 -22.70 17.56
CA VAL A 689 -12.98 -23.95 17.27
C VAL A 689 -12.06 -24.97 16.58
N GLU A 690 -11.15 -24.53 15.71
CA GLU A 690 -10.15 -25.42 15.09
C GLU A 690 -9.17 -25.96 16.14
N THR A 691 -8.73 -25.13 17.10
CA THR A 691 -7.87 -25.56 18.20
C THR A 691 -8.57 -26.57 19.08
N TRP A 692 -9.82 -26.32 19.45
CA TRP A 692 -10.65 -27.28 20.19
C TRP A 692 -10.78 -28.62 19.46
N LYS A 693 -11.10 -28.61 18.16
CA LYS A 693 -11.15 -29.85 17.36
C LYS A 693 -9.82 -30.59 17.36
N ARG A 694 -8.73 -29.84 17.25
CA ARG A 694 -7.37 -30.38 17.22
C ARG A 694 -6.94 -30.98 18.56
N THR A 695 -7.34 -30.39 19.68
CA THR A 695 -6.90 -30.80 21.04
C THR A 695 -7.91 -31.67 21.78
N GLY A 696 -9.18 -31.64 21.40
CA GLY A 696 -10.27 -32.26 22.17
C GLY A 696 -10.46 -31.64 23.56
N ASP A 697 -9.91 -30.45 23.80
CA ASP A 697 -9.90 -29.82 25.12
C ASP A 697 -11.19 -29.02 25.33
N ASP A 698 -12.20 -29.68 25.88
CA ASP A 698 -13.49 -29.07 26.19
C ASP A 698 -13.37 -27.95 27.25
N GLN A 699 -12.36 -28.01 28.13
CA GLN A 699 -12.15 -26.97 29.14
C GLN A 699 -11.59 -25.70 28.49
N LEU A 700 -10.62 -25.82 27.60
CA LEU A 700 -10.06 -24.69 26.84
C LEU A 700 -11.15 -23.88 26.15
N ILE A 701 -12.02 -24.54 25.39
CA ILE A 701 -13.06 -23.83 24.66
C ILE A 701 -14.11 -23.25 25.61
N ALA A 702 -14.46 -23.95 26.69
CA ALA A 702 -15.38 -23.44 27.70
C ALA A 702 -14.84 -22.18 28.40
N ASP A 703 -13.54 -22.13 28.69
CA ASP A 703 -12.87 -20.99 29.33
C ASP A 703 -12.88 -19.75 28.45
N LEU A 704 -12.68 -19.92 27.14
CA LEU A 704 -12.62 -18.82 26.16
C LEU A 704 -13.97 -18.51 25.49
N TRP A 705 -15.00 -19.33 25.76
CA TRP A 705 -16.31 -19.16 25.13
C TRP A 705 -16.98 -17.82 25.47
N PRO A 706 -16.91 -17.27 26.70
CA PRO A 706 -17.52 -15.98 27.00
C PRO A 706 -16.97 -14.84 26.11
N GLU A 707 -15.67 -14.81 25.86
CA GLU A 707 -14.99 -13.87 24.96
C GLU A 707 -15.34 -14.16 23.50
N ALA A 708 -15.48 -15.44 23.13
CA ALA A 708 -15.98 -15.84 21.82
C ALA A 708 -17.43 -15.41 21.58
N GLU A 709 -18.30 -15.41 22.59
CA GLU A 709 -19.68 -14.93 22.46
C GLU A 709 -19.73 -13.41 22.26
N LYS A 710 -18.84 -12.64 22.90
CA LYS A 710 -18.68 -11.21 22.64
C LYS A 710 -18.19 -10.95 21.21
N ALA A 711 -17.15 -11.67 20.77
CA ALA A 711 -16.63 -11.58 19.40
C ALA A 711 -17.66 -11.98 18.33
N LEU A 712 -18.45 -13.03 18.61
CA LEU A 712 -19.55 -13.46 17.74
C LEU A 712 -20.68 -12.44 17.72
N SER A 713 -21.00 -11.82 18.85
CA SER A 713 -22.02 -10.76 18.95
C SER A 713 -21.60 -9.54 18.15
N TRP A 714 -20.33 -9.12 18.26
CA TRP A 714 -19.74 -8.07 17.43
C TRP A 714 -19.88 -8.42 15.94
N LEU A 715 -19.42 -9.61 15.54
CA LEU A 715 -19.48 -10.04 14.14
C LEU A 715 -20.92 -10.01 13.59
N ILE A 716 -21.89 -10.47 14.36
CA ILE A 716 -23.31 -10.46 13.97
C ILE A 716 -23.85 -9.03 13.88
N ALA A 717 -23.46 -8.14 14.80
CA ALA A 717 -23.90 -6.75 14.81
C ALA A 717 -23.32 -5.95 13.64
N SER A 718 -22.10 -6.27 13.20
CA SER A 718 -21.44 -5.63 12.05
C SER A 718 -22.00 -6.08 10.69
N GLN A 719 -22.80 -7.15 10.63
CA GLN A 719 -23.42 -7.62 9.39
C GLN A 719 -24.59 -6.75 8.94
N ASP A 720 -24.61 -6.39 7.65
CA ASP A 720 -25.79 -5.85 6.99
C ASP A 720 -26.97 -6.83 7.09
N VAL A 721 -28.10 -6.34 7.59
CA VAL A 721 -29.29 -7.16 7.88
C VAL A 721 -29.86 -7.82 6.63
N HIS A 722 -29.69 -7.20 5.45
CA HIS A 722 -30.29 -7.67 4.21
C HIS A 722 -29.44 -8.68 3.43
N SER A 723 -28.11 -8.58 3.53
CA SER A 723 -27.17 -9.39 2.76
C SER A 723 -26.30 -10.30 3.62
N GLY A 724 -26.16 -10.01 4.92
CA GLY A 724 -25.21 -10.63 5.83
C GLY A 724 -23.75 -10.28 5.57
N LEU A 725 -23.47 -9.39 4.60
CA LEU A 725 -22.13 -8.89 4.32
C LEU A 725 -21.74 -7.90 5.41
N PHE A 726 -20.45 -7.76 5.68
CA PHE A 726 -19.96 -6.70 6.55
C PHE A 726 -18.77 -5.99 5.92
N SER A 727 -18.72 -4.69 6.15
CA SER A 727 -17.77 -3.76 5.56
C SER A 727 -17.00 -3.03 6.65
N PHE A 728 -15.82 -2.55 6.33
CA PHE A 728 -15.03 -1.69 7.21
C PHE A 728 -14.91 -0.28 6.66
N LYS A 729 -14.71 0.68 7.55
CA LYS A 729 -14.21 2.02 7.27
C LYS A 729 -13.37 2.45 8.48
N ASN A 730 -12.36 3.28 8.25
CA ASN A 730 -11.65 3.94 9.33
C ASN A 730 -12.56 5.00 9.98
N HIS A 731 -12.63 5.02 11.31
CA HIS A 731 -13.40 5.95 12.12
C HIS A 731 -12.52 7.03 12.78
N GLY A 732 -11.23 6.79 12.93
CA GLY A 732 -10.25 7.71 13.50
C GLY A 732 -9.51 8.59 12.48
N ASN A 733 -8.50 9.33 12.97
CA ASN A 733 -7.69 10.25 12.14
C ASN A 733 -6.25 9.74 11.86
N GLN A 734 -5.82 8.69 12.57
CA GLN A 734 -4.42 8.22 12.59
C GLN A 734 -4.25 6.72 12.30
N GLY A 735 -5.34 6.04 11.92
CA GLY A 735 -5.35 4.59 11.70
C GLY A 735 -5.21 4.14 10.24
N LEU A 736 -5.25 2.82 10.03
CA LEU A 736 -5.25 2.18 8.71
C LEU A 736 -6.54 2.46 7.95
N ILE A 737 -6.41 2.93 6.71
CA ILE A 737 -7.54 3.18 5.81
C ILE A 737 -8.11 1.86 5.28
N ILE A 738 -7.23 0.93 4.93
CA ILE A 738 -7.57 -0.43 4.54
C ILE A 738 -7.34 -1.35 5.73
N GLN A 739 -8.42 -1.92 6.26
CA GLN A 739 -8.41 -2.71 7.50
C GLN A 739 -8.46 -4.24 7.23
N SER A 740 -8.23 -4.65 5.98
CA SER A 740 -8.09 -6.07 5.59
C SER A 740 -6.62 -6.52 5.65
N TRP A 741 -6.32 -7.78 5.35
CA TRP A 741 -4.92 -8.27 5.32
C TRP A 741 -4.06 -7.58 4.27
N LYS A 742 -4.67 -7.15 3.15
CA LYS A 742 -4.01 -6.27 2.17
C LYS A 742 -4.11 -4.81 2.63
N ASP A 743 -3.53 -4.50 3.78
CA ASP A 743 -3.67 -3.21 4.47
C ASP A 743 -2.91 -2.03 3.84
N SER A 744 -2.23 -2.23 2.70
CA SER A 744 -1.68 -1.09 1.97
C SER A 744 -2.81 -0.25 1.36
N PHE A 745 -2.68 1.07 1.46
CA PHE A 745 -3.64 2.04 0.94
C PHE A 745 -4.01 1.85 -0.54
N ASP A 746 -3.11 1.26 -1.34
CA ASP A 746 -3.23 1.08 -2.79
C ASP A 746 -3.76 -0.30 -3.19
N SER A 747 -4.10 -1.17 -2.25
CA SER A 747 -4.49 -2.55 -2.53
C SER A 747 -5.89 -2.70 -3.14
N MET A 748 -6.79 -1.75 -2.86
CA MET A 748 -8.20 -1.81 -3.24
C MET A 748 -8.45 -1.06 -4.55
N VAL A 749 -8.47 -1.80 -5.65
CA VAL A 749 -8.58 -1.25 -7.02
C VAL A 749 -9.64 -1.97 -7.86
N TYR A 750 -10.22 -1.26 -8.82
CA TYR A 750 -11.06 -1.85 -9.88
C TYR A 750 -10.20 -2.38 -11.04
N GLY A 751 -10.80 -3.14 -11.97
CA GLY A 751 -10.11 -3.58 -13.18
C GLY A 751 -9.60 -2.43 -14.06
N SER A 752 -10.20 -1.24 -13.94
CA SER A 752 -9.76 -0.01 -14.61
C SER A 752 -8.50 0.62 -14.00
N GLY A 753 -8.09 0.20 -12.80
CA GLY A 753 -7.00 0.80 -12.02
C GLY A 753 -7.42 1.94 -11.08
N GLU A 754 -8.70 2.33 -11.08
CA GLU A 754 -9.28 3.26 -10.10
C GLU A 754 -9.17 2.69 -8.67
N HIS A 755 -8.88 3.54 -7.68
CA HIS A 755 -8.88 3.15 -6.27
C HIS A 755 -10.29 3.22 -5.67
N ALA A 756 -10.71 2.16 -5.00
CA ALA A 756 -11.98 2.14 -4.29
C ALA A 756 -11.88 2.86 -2.94
N GLN A 757 -12.97 3.51 -2.55
CA GLN A 757 -13.06 4.22 -1.27
C GLN A 757 -13.89 3.40 -0.26
N PRO A 758 -13.49 3.37 1.03
CA PRO A 758 -14.32 2.83 2.09
C PRO A 758 -15.72 3.49 2.17
N PRO A 759 -16.74 2.79 2.71
CA PRO A 759 -16.67 1.44 3.26
C PRO A 759 -16.53 0.33 2.19
N LEU A 760 -15.71 -0.68 2.49
CA LEU A 760 -15.44 -1.82 1.61
C LEU A 760 -15.83 -3.13 2.29
N ALA A 761 -16.51 -4.01 1.54
CA ALA A 761 -16.75 -5.40 1.93
C ALA A 761 -15.82 -6.31 1.13
N VAL A 762 -14.67 -6.70 1.71
CA VAL A 762 -13.64 -7.51 1.03
C VAL A 762 -13.96 -9.00 1.07
N SER A 763 -13.62 -9.70 0.00
CA SER A 763 -14.15 -11.03 -0.33
C SER A 763 -13.71 -12.16 0.61
N GLU A 764 -12.44 -12.19 0.98
CA GLU A 764 -11.83 -13.17 1.88
C GLU A 764 -12.41 -13.07 3.29
N VAL A 765 -12.68 -11.84 3.75
CA VAL A 765 -13.27 -11.58 5.07
C VAL A 765 -14.72 -12.01 5.14
N GLN A 766 -15.49 -11.89 4.05
CA GLN A 766 -16.82 -12.52 3.97
C GLN A 766 -16.70 -14.04 4.13
N GLY A 767 -15.66 -14.62 3.54
CA GLY A 767 -15.26 -16.01 3.75
C GLY A 767 -14.99 -16.31 5.23
N TYR A 768 -14.15 -15.52 5.89
CA TYR A 768 -13.83 -15.73 7.31
C TYR A 768 -15.08 -15.67 8.18
N ALA A 769 -15.97 -14.70 7.98
CA ALA A 769 -17.25 -14.65 8.70
C ALA A 769 -18.13 -15.87 8.43
N TYR A 770 -18.23 -16.34 7.19
CA TYR A 770 -18.94 -17.58 6.87
C TYR A 770 -18.36 -18.78 7.61
N ARG A 771 -17.03 -18.92 7.64
CA ARG A 771 -16.35 -20.03 8.32
C ARG A 771 -16.55 -19.94 9.83
N ALA A 772 -16.39 -18.75 10.43
CA ALA A 772 -16.62 -18.49 11.85
C ALA A 772 -18.06 -18.87 12.26
N LEU A 773 -19.08 -18.35 11.56
CA LEU A 773 -20.48 -18.69 11.82
C LEU A 773 -20.74 -20.20 11.70
N SER A 774 -20.15 -20.85 10.70
CA SER A 774 -20.31 -22.29 10.47
C SER A 774 -19.65 -23.14 11.56
N LEU A 775 -18.50 -22.71 12.07
CA LEU A 775 -17.76 -23.39 13.15
C LEU A 775 -18.43 -23.17 14.50
N CYS A 776 -18.82 -21.93 14.83
CA CYS A 776 -19.58 -21.64 16.04
C CYS A 776 -20.93 -22.39 16.06
N ALA A 777 -21.60 -22.52 14.92
CA ALA A 777 -22.81 -23.34 14.82
C ALA A 777 -22.57 -24.82 15.16
N GLN A 778 -21.43 -25.38 14.76
CA GLN A 778 -21.05 -26.76 15.10
C GLN A 778 -20.80 -26.91 16.60
N TYR A 779 -20.12 -25.95 17.23
CA TYR A 779 -19.90 -25.99 18.67
C TYR A 779 -21.20 -25.82 19.46
N TYR A 780 -22.08 -24.88 19.09
CA TYR A 780 -23.39 -24.77 19.74
C TYR A 780 -24.22 -26.05 19.61
N LEU A 781 -24.12 -26.76 18.48
CA LEU A 781 -24.76 -28.06 18.34
C LEU A 781 -24.13 -29.11 19.27
N TYR A 782 -22.80 -29.13 19.39
CA TYR A 782 -22.08 -30.03 20.30
C TYR A 782 -22.53 -29.87 21.76
N ILE A 783 -22.70 -28.62 22.23
CA ILE A 783 -23.17 -28.33 23.60
C ILE A 783 -24.70 -28.35 23.75
N GLY A 784 -25.45 -28.86 22.76
CA GLY A 784 -26.90 -29.04 22.84
C GLY A 784 -27.75 -27.77 22.70
N ARG A 785 -27.19 -26.66 22.19
CA ARG A 785 -27.89 -25.39 21.93
C ARG A 785 -28.38 -25.30 20.48
N GLU A 786 -29.32 -26.17 20.13
CA GLU A 786 -29.79 -26.34 18.75
C GLU A 786 -30.36 -25.06 18.12
N ASP A 787 -31.07 -24.22 18.88
CA ASP A 787 -31.65 -22.97 18.37
C ASP A 787 -30.57 -22.00 17.89
N LYS A 788 -29.50 -21.85 18.68
CA LYS A 788 -28.35 -21.01 18.32
C LYS A 788 -27.58 -21.60 17.16
N ALA A 789 -27.34 -22.91 17.15
CA ALA A 789 -26.73 -23.59 16.02
C ALA A 789 -27.52 -23.36 14.71
N ARG A 790 -28.85 -23.44 14.77
CA ARG A 790 -29.74 -23.18 13.63
C ARG A 790 -29.70 -21.72 13.19
N GLU A 791 -29.72 -20.77 14.12
CA GLU A 791 -29.59 -19.34 13.84
C GLU A 791 -28.31 -19.04 13.04
N LEU A 792 -27.16 -19.47 13.55
CA LEU A 792 -25.86 -19.23 12.92
C LEU A 792 -25.74 -19.93 11.57
N LYS A 793 -26.24 -21.16 11.45
CA LYS A 793 -26.27 -21.89 10.17
C LYS A 793 -27.11 -21.17 9.12
N ASN A 794 -28.26 -20.59 9.53
CA ASN A 794 -29.10 -19.80 8.63
C ASN A 794 -28.39 -18.51 8.19
N ARG A 795 -27.72 -17.81 9.10
CA ARG A 795 -26.89 -16.63 8.78
C ARG A 795 -25.76 -16.97 7.83
N ALA A 796 -24.99 -18.03 8.10
CA ALA A 796 -23.92 -18.50 7.22
C ALA A 796 -24.45 -18.86 5.82
N THR A 797 -25.59 -19.55 5.74
CA THR A 797 -26.23 -19.91 4.47
C THR A 797 -26.69 -18.66 3.70
N HIS A 798 -27.26 -17.69 4.41
CA HIS A 798 -27.68 -16.41 3.85
C HIS A 798 -26.50 -15.63 3.27
N LEU A 799 -25.43 -15.43 4.06
CA LEU A 799 -24.19 -14.80 3.63
C LEU A 799 -23.59 -15.50 2.40
N LYS A 800 -23.45 -16.83 2.45
CA LYS A 800 -22.94 -17.63 1.32
C LYS A 800 -23.74 -17.40 0.05
N ARG A 801 -25.07 -17.33 0.13
CA ARG A 801 -25.94 -17.08 -1.02
C ARG A 801 -25.72 -15.68 -1.60
N HIS A 802 -25.68 -14.64 -0.77
CA HIS A 802 -25.49 -13.27 -1.22
C HIS A 802 -24.07 -13.03 -1.78
N PHE A 803 -23.04 -13.56 -1.12
CA PHE A 803 -21.67 -13.54 -1.61
C PHE A 803 -21.57 -14.16 -3.02
N ASN A 804 -22.08 -15.39 -3.18
CA ASN A 804 -22.03 -16.07 -4.47
C ASN A 804 -22.82 -15.39 -5.59
N LYS A 805 -23.83 -14.58 -5.24
CA LYS A 805 -24.60 -13.81 -6.21
C LYS A 805 -23.90 -12.50 -6.62
N ARG A 806 -23.30 -11.79 -5.66
CA ARG A 806 -22.81 -10.41 -5.87
C ARG A 806 -21.34 -10.31 -6.27
N TYR A 807 -20.51 -11.25 -5.84
CA TYR A 807 -19.05 -11.15 -6.03
C TYR A 807 -18.57 -11.88 -7.27
N TRP A 808 -19.34 -12.78 -7.87
CA TRP A 808 -18.83 -13.61 -8.96
C TRP A 808 -18.74 -12.84 -10.28
N VAL A 809 -17.55 -12.83 -10.86
CA VAL A 809 -17.25 -12.27 -12.18
C VAL A 809 -17.25 -13.40 -13.20
N GLU A 810 -18.28 -13.46 -14.04
CA GLU A 810 -18.50 -14.57 -14.98
C GLU A 810 -17.39 -14.67 -16.05
N GLU A 811 -16.93 -13.54 -16.59
CA GLU A 811 -15.98 -13.50 -17.72
C GLU A 811 -14.61 -14.12 -17.38
N GLY A 812 -14.15 -13.99 -16.12
CA GLY A 812 -12.88 -14.55 -15.67
C GLY A 812 -12.98 -15.73 -14.69
N SER A 813 -14.20 -16.13 -14.31
CA SER A 813 -14.43 -17.22 -13.34
C SER A 813 -13.73 -17.03 -11.98
N TYR A 814 -13.86 -15.83 -11.40
CA TYR A 814 -13.34 -15.49 -10.07
C TYR A 814 -14.33 -14.69 -9.24
N TYR A 815 -14.02 -14.50 -7.95
CA TYR A 815 -14.76 -13.57 -7.09
C TYR A 815 -14.03 -12.22 -7.05
N ALA A 816 -14.78 -11.14 -7.25
CA ALA A 816 -14.34 -9.76 -7.13
C ALA A 816 -13.63 -9.52 -5.79
N LEU A 817 -12.62 -8.65 -5.78
CA LEU A 817 -11.81 -8.33 -4.61
C LEU A 817 -12.67 -7.85 -3.43
N ALA A 818 -13.59 -6.92 -3.71
CA ALA A 818 -14.50 -6.34 -2.74
C ALA A 818 -15.80 -5.84 -3.40
N LEU A 819 -16.76 -5.43 -2.59
CA LEU A 819 -17.81 -4.49 -2.99
C LEU A 819 -17.58 -3.13 -2.34
N ASP A 820 -17.80 -2.05 -3.09
CA ASP A 820 -17.79 -0.69 -2.56
C ASP A 820 -19.13 -0.30 -1.90
N SER A 821 -19.21 0.95 -1.43
CA SER A 821 -20.38 1.52 -0.76
C SER A 821 -21.64 1.57 -1.63
N SER A 822 -21.51 1.61 -2.95
CA SER A 822 -22.63 1.53 -3.91
C SER A 822 -23.02 0.07 -4.22
N GLY A 823 -22.23 -0.89 -3.75
CA GLY A 823 -22.37 -2.30 -4.04
C GLY A 823 -21.82 -2.70 -5.41
N ARG A 824 -20.99 -1.86 -6.04
CA ARG A 824 -20.28 -2.17 -7.27
C ARG A 824 -19.09 -3.09 -6.95
N PRO A 825 -18.89 -4.17 -7.72
CA PRO A 825 -17.76 -5.06 -7.52
C PRO A 825 -16.45 -4.44 -8.01
N LEU A 826 -15.40 -4.61 -7.22
CA LEU A 826 -14.01 -4.41 -7.65
C LEU A 826 -13.62 -5.62 -8.50
N ASP A 827 -13.86 -5.50 -9.80
CA ASP A 827 -13.81 -6.53 -10.82
C ASP A 827 -12.38 -6.87 -11.28
N VAL A 828 -11.46 -7.01 -10.34
CA VAL A 828 -10.06 -7.35 -10.61
C VAL A 828 -9.70 -8.72 -10.03
N LEU A 829 -8.93 -9.50 -10.79
CA LEU A 829 -8.48 -10.82 -10.36
C LEU A 829 -7.34 -10.68 -9.35
N THR A 830 -7.56 -11.17 -8.13
CA THR A 830 -6.60 -11.14 -7.01
C THR A 830 -6.45 -12.51 -6.37
N SER A 831 -5.51 -12.63 -5.43
CA SER A 831 -5.35 -13.85 -4.62
C SER A 831 -6.50 -14.11 -3.63
N ASP A 832 -7.25 -13.08 -3.22
CA ASP A 832 -8.29 -13.17 -2.16
C ASP A 832 -9.39 -14.17 -2.52
N THR A 833 -9.74 -14.26 -3.81
CA THR A 833 -10.67 -15.26 -4.31
C THR A 833 -10.23 -16.70 -3.99
N GLY A 834 -8.93 -16.95 -3.85
CA GLY A 834 -8.38 -18.24 -3.46
C GLY A 834 -8.58 -18.55 -1.98
N GLN A 835 -8.50 -17.54 -1.11
CA GLN A 835 -8.82 -17.72 0.32
C GLN A 835 -10.31 -17.99 0.55
N CYS A 836 -11.20 -17.59 -0.37
CA CYS A 836 -12.60 -18.01 -0.33
C CYS A 836 -12.78 -19.54 -0.43
N LEU A 837 -11.82 -20.28 -1.02
CA LEU A 837 -11.84 -21.75 -1.00
C LEU A 837 -11.58 -22.28 0.42
N TRP A 838 -10.59 -21.71 1.12
CA TRP A 838 -10.25 -22.09 2.49
C TRP A 838 -11.41 -21.86 3.46
N SER A 839 -12.16 -20.78 3.31
CA SER A 839 -13.34 -20.56 4.15
C SER A 839 -14.50 -21.51 3.86
N GLY A 840 -14.55 -22.12 2.68
CA GLY A 840 -15.67 -22.95 2.22
C GLY A 840 -16.91 -22.15 1.75
N ILE A 841 -16.80 -20.82 1.58
CA ILE A 841 -17.91 -19.98 1.11
C ILE A 841 -18.21 -20.18 -0.38
N VAL A 842 -17.23 -20.68 -1.15
CA VAL A 842 -17.39 -20.93 -2.59
C VAL A 842 -18.50 -21.96 -2.87
N ARG A 843 -19.28 -21.73 -3.92
CA ARG A 843 -20.31 -22.69 -4.39
C ARG A 843 -19.62 -23.88 -5.05
N THR A 844 -20.05 -25.10 -4.70
CA THR A 844 -19.44 -26.35 -5.19
C THR A 844 -19.28 -26.41 -6.71
N SER A 845 -20.25 -25.90 -7.47
CA SER A 845 -20.21 -25.88 -8.94
C SER A 845 -19.12 -24.97 -9.53
N ARG A 846 -18.56 -24.04 -8.75
CA ARG A 846 -17.54 -23.07 -9.18
C ARG A 846 -16.12 -23.43 -8.75
N ILE A 847 -15.96 -24.40 -7.82
CA ILE A 847 -14.65 -24.78 -7.25
C ILE A 847 -13.63 -25.10 -8.35
N ARG A 848 -13.98 -25.97 -9.31
CA ARG A 848 -13.05 -26.39 -10.36
C ARG A 848 -12.66 -25.22 -11.28
N ALA A 849 -13.61 -24.38 -11.67
CA ALA A 849 -13.35 -23.23 -12.51
C ALA A 849 -12.44 -22.22 -11.80
N LEU A 850 -12.72 -21.93 -10.54
CA LEU A 850 -11.90 -21.04 -9.73
C LEU A 850 -10.49 -21.60 -9.49
N ALA A 851 -10.37 -22.90 -9.18
CA ALA A 851 -9.07 -23.55 -9.02
C ALA A 851 -8.23 -23.45 -10.30
N HIS A 852 -8.86 -23.64 -11.47
CA HIS A 852 -8.18 -23.44 -12.75
C HIS A 852 -7.70 -21.98 -12.90
N THR A 853 -8.55 -20.98 -12.65
CA THR A 853 -8.18 -19.55 -12.74
C THR A 853 -7.01 -19.20 -11.82
N ILE A 854 -7.01 -19.66 -10.57
CA ILE A 854 -5.92 -19.42 -9.60
C ILE A 854 -4.58 -19.98 -10.12
N MET A 855 -4.62 -21.12 -10.79
CA MET A 855 -3.42 -21.80 -11.30
C MET A 855 -2.94 -21.27 -12.67
N THR A 856 -3.63 -20.28 -13.26
CA THR A 856 -3.17 -19.65 -14.50
C THR A 856 -1.90 -18.82 -14.26
N PRO A 857 -1.07 -18.58 -15.30
CA PRO A 857 0.11 -17.71 -15.18
C PRO A 857 -0.18 -16.27 -14.73
N GLN A 858 -1.45 -15.83 -14.86
CA GLN A 858 -1.92 -14.53 -14.42
C GLN A 858 -1.77 -14.35 -12.91
N LEU A 859 -2.03 -15.40 -12.12
CA LEU A 859 -1.89 -15.40 -10.66
C LEU A 859 -0.74 -16.29 -10.19
N PHE A 860 -0.59 -17.49 -10.73
CA PHE A 860 0.50 -18.38 -10.34
C PHE A 860 1.80 -17.98 -11.06
N SER A 861 2.74 -17.40 -10.32
CA SER A 861 4.03 -16.94 -10.84
C SER A 861 4.98 -18.06 -11.26
N GLY A 862 4.74 -19.29 -10.80
CA GLY A 862 5.69 -20.40 -10.81
C GLY A 862 6.28 -20.69 -9.42
N TRP A 863 6.28 -19.69 -8.53
CA TRP A 863 6.81 -19.81 -7.15
C TRP A 863 5.70 -19.70 -6.08
N GLY A 864 4.62 -18.99 -6.40
CA GLY A 864 3.44 -18.83 -5.54
C GLY A 864 2.39 -17.93 -6.20
N ILE A 865 1.33 -17.62 -5.47
CA ILE A 865 0.20 -16.82 -5.98
C ILE A 865 0.48 -15.33 -5.80
N ARG A 866 0.35 -14.57 -6.89
CA ARG A 866 0.43 -13.11 -6.90
C ARG A 866 -0.77 -12.50 -6.19
N THR A 867 -0.55 -11.41 -5.46
CA THR A 867 -1.67 -10.68 -4.84
C THR A 867 -2.62 -10.04 -5.85
N LEU A 868 -2.13 -9.71 -7.05
CA LEU A 868 -2.87 -9.11 -8.15
C LEU A 868 -2.46 -9.77 -9.47
N SER A 869 -3.43 -10.00 -10.35
CA SER A 869 -3.19 -10.56 -11.68
C SER A 869 -2.14 -9.76 -12.46
N SER A 870 -1.25 -10.44 -13.17
CA SER A 870 -0.26 -9.80 -14.06
C SER A 870 -0.90 -9.03 -15.22
N ASP A 871 -2.16 -9.29 -15.53
CA ASP A 871 -2.91 -8.63 -16.60
C ASP A 871 -3.64 -7.36 -16.11
N ALA A 872 -3.64 -7.08 -14.81
CA ALA A 872 -4.28 -5.89 -14.25
C ALA A 872 -3.51 -4.61 -14.60
N VAL A 873 -4.23 -3.53 -14.88
CA VAL A 873 -3.65 -2.20 -15.19
C VAL A 873 -2.68 -1.72 -14.09
N THR A 874 -2.99 -2.05 -12.85
CA THR A 874 -2.25 -1.66 -11.65
C THR A 874 -1.23 -2.70 -11.19
N TYR A 875 -1.00 -3.77 -11.96
CA TYR A 875 0.00 -4.76 -11.61
C TYR A 875 1.41 -4.16 -11.48
N ASP A 876 2.03 -4.41 -10.32
CA ASP A 876 3.43 -4.11 -10.06
C ASP A 876 4.02 -5.29 -9.26
N PRO A 877 4.94 -6.09 -9.85
CA PRO A 877 5.55 -7.22 -9.17
C PRO A 877 6.36 -6.83 -7.94
N TYR A 878 6.74 -5.55 -7.81
CA TYR A 878 7.50 -4.99 -6.70
C TYR A 878 6.64 -4.11 -5.77
N SER A 879 5.30 -4.12 -5.93
CA SER A 879 4.38 -3.51 -4.98
C SER A 879 4.06 -4.48 -3.84
N TYR A 880 3.84 -3.93 -2.64
CA TYR A 880 3.53 -4.67 -1.43
C TYR A 880 2.29 -5.58 -1.60
N HIS A 881 1.18 -5.06 -2.14
CA HIS A 881 -0.06 -5.84 -2.36
C HIS A 881 -0.60 -5.81 -3.81
N ARG A 882 0.11 -5.23 -4.79
CA ARG A 882 -0.35 -5.17 -6.20
C ARG A 882 0.43 -6.06 -7.17
N GLY A 883 1.01 -7.16 -6.71
CA GLY A 883 1.61 -8.14 -7.62
C GLY A 883 2.64 -9.08 -7.00
N SER A 884 3.13 -8.79 -5.80
CA SER A 884 4.03 -9.63 -5.01
C SER A 884 3.43 -11.01 -4.68
N VAL A 885 4.26 -11.92 -4.20
CA VAL A 885 3.85 -13.23 -3.68
C VAL A 885 4.05 -13.25 -2.17
N TRP A 886 2.98 -13.59 -1.45
CA TRP A 886 2.98 -13.76 0.00
C TRP A 886 2.92 -15.24 0.38
N PRO A 887 3.90 -15.77 1.14
CA PRO A 887 3.92 -17.18 1.51
C PRO A 887 2.68 -17.64 2.28
N HIS A 888 2.18 -16.82 3.20
CA HIS A 888 1.02 -17.17 4.02
C HIS A 888 -0.25 -17.31 3.18
N ASP A 889 -0.48 -16.37 2.26
CA ASP A 889 -1.62 -16.32 1.36
C ASP A 889 -1.63 -17.54 0.43
N THR A 890 -0.48 -17.82 -0.20
CA THR A 890 -0.30 -19.02 -1.04
C THR A 890 -0.56 -20.31 -0.25
N ALA A 891 -0.08 -20.40 1.00
CA ALA A 891 -0.30 -21.58 1.84
C ALA A 891 -1.76 -21.77 2.25
N LEU A 892 -2.49 -20.70 2.57
CA LEU A 892 -3.93 -20.74 2.86
C LEU A 892 -4.74 -21.14 1.61
N ILE A 893 -4.40 -20.58 0.44
CA ILE A 893 -5.02 -20.96 -0.84
C ILE A 893 -4.79 -22.45 -1.12
N ALA A 894 -3.57 -22.95 -0.93
CA ALA A 894 -3.26 -24.36 -1.08
C ALA A 894 -4.07 -25.25 -0.11
N LYS A 895 -4.22 -24.85 1.16
CA LYS A 895 -5.09 -25.55 2.12
C LYS A 895 -6.55 -25.55 1.66
N GLY A 896 -7.04 -24.44 1.13
CA GLY A 896 -8.40 -24.33 0.58
C GLY A 896 -8.64 -25.20 -0.64
N LEU A 897 -7.67 -25.28 -1.57
CA LEU A 897 -7.70 -26.19 -2.72
C LEU A 897 -7.76 -27.66 -2.25
N ALA A 898 -6.90 -28.05 -1.30
CA ALA A 898 -6.89 -29.40 -0.74
C ALA A 898 -8.22 -29.77 -0.07
N GLN A 899 -8.76 -28.89 0.78
CA GLN A 899 -10.06 -29.06 1.43
C GLN A 899 -11.23 -29.14 0.42
N SER A 900 -11.07 -28.50 -0.73
CA SER A 900 -12.04 -28.53 -1.84
C SER A 900 -11.85 -29.73 -2.80
N GLY A 901 -10.89 -30.62 -2.52
CA GLY A 901 -10.61 -31.81 -3.32
C GLY A 901 -9.66 -31.60 -4.51
N MET A 902 -9.12 -30.39 -4.69
CA MET A 902 -8.16 -30.02 -5.75
C MET A 902 -6.72 -30.29 -5.28
N TRP A 903 -6.43 -31.56 -4.98
CA TRP A 903 -5.16 -31.98 -4.34
C TRP A 903 -3.93 -31.80 -5.23
N ASN A 904 -4.08 -31.92 -6.55
CA ASN A 904 -2.95 -31.79 -7.46
C ASN A 904 -2.47 -30.32 -7.48
N GLU A 905 -3.40 -29.40 -7.63
CA GLU A 905 -3.17 -27.95 -7.60
C GLU A 905 -2.57 -27.52 -6.26
N ALA A 906 -3.14 -27.98 -5.14
CA ALA A 906 -2.62 -27.70 -3.81
C ALA A 906 -1.16 -28.16 -3.63
N ARG A 907 -0.81 -29.36 -4.11
CA ARG A 907 0.56 -29.91 -4.01
C ARG A 907 1.54 -29.21 -4.95
N VAL A 908 1.09 -28.75 -6.12
CA VAL A 908 1.91 -27.92 -7.01
C VAL A 908 2.29 -26.62 -6.31
N LEU A 909 1.32 -25.92 -5.69
CA LEU A 909 1.63 -24.70 -4.92
C LEU A 909 2.56 -24.98 -3.74
N ALA A 910 2.30 -26.06 -3.00
CA ALA A 910 3.14 -26.45 -1.87
C ALA A 910 4.60 -26.67 -2.28
N ARG A 911 4.84 -27.47 -3.31
CA ARG A 911 6.20 -27.72 -3.82
C ARG A 911 6.86 -26.45 -4.36
N SER A 912 6.12 -25.63 -5.09
CA SER A 912 6.65 -24.41 -5.71
C SER A 912 7.13 -23.41 -4.66
N LEU A 913 6.35 -23.21 -3.59
CA LEU A 913 6.71 -22.28 -2.53
C LEU A 913 7.82 -22.84 -1.62
N LEU A 914 7.83 -24.15 -1.35
CA LEU A 914 8.98 -24.79 -0.67
C LEU A 914 10.27 -24.67 -1.51
N ALA A 915 10.18 -24.85 -2.83
CA ALA A 915 11.32 -24.66 -3.73
C ALA A 915 11.81 -23.21 -3.73
N ALA A 916 10.90 -22.23 -3.71
CA ALA A 916 11.24 -20.81 -3.60
C ALA A 916 12.13 -20.51 -2.39
N ALA A 917 11.85 -21.14 -1.23
CA ALA A 917 12.63 -20.97 -0.02
C ALA A 917 14.12 -21.32 -0.22
N SER A 918 14.42 -22.32 -1.04
CA SER A 918 15.80 -22.75 -1.32
C SER A 918 16.65 -21.75 -2.11
N HIS A 919 16.01 -20.74 -2.70
CA HIS A 919 16.69 -19.67 -3.45
C HIS A 919 16.98 -18.42 -2.60
N PHE A 920 16.43 -18.33 -1.39
CA PHE A 920 16.67 -17.21 -0.50
C PHE A 920 17.77 -17.52 0.52
N PRO A 921 18.47 -16.50 1.05
CA PRO A 921 19.44 -16.68 2.12
C PRO A 921 18.87 -17.50 3.28
N TYR A 922 19.70 -18.39 3.84
CA TYR A 922 19.35 -19.27 4.95
C TYR A 922 18.22 -20.29 4.70
N TYR A 923 17.76 -20.50 3.46
CA TYR A 923 16.59 -21.35 3.14
C TYR A 923 15.28 -20.85 3.77
N ARG A 924 15.16 -19.53 3.96
CA ARG A 924 14.06 -18.86 4.63
C ARG A 924 13.20 -18.10 3.63
N LEU A 925 11.88 -18.26 3.72
CA LEU A 925 10.95 -17.40 2.99
C LEU A 925 10.88 -16.01 3.66
N PRO A 926 11.06 -14.90 2.91
CA PRO A 926 10.78 -13.57 3.42
C PRO A 926 9.26 -13.36 3.59
N GLU A 927 8.88 -12.28 4.27
CA GLU A 927 7.48 -11.83 4.40
C GLU A 927 6.71 -11.84 3.07
N LEU A 928 7.34 -11.32 2.03
CA LEU A 928 6.88 -11.33 0.64
C LEU A 928 8.08 -11.31 -0.30
N PHE A 929 7.87 -11.69 -1.55
CA PHE A 929 8.86 -11.56 -2.61
C PHE A 929 8.21 -11.09 -3.92
N SER A 930 9.05 -10.69 -4.88
CA SER A 930 8.56 -10.14 -6.15
C SER A 930 7.66 -11.15 -6.84
N GLY A 931 6.59 -10.63 -7.43
CA GLY A 931 5.75 -11.44 -8.27
C GLY A 931 6.48 -11.93 -9.51
N GLU A 932 7.40 -11.16 -10.07
CA GLU A 932 7.87 -11.27 -11.48
C GLU A 932 8.10 -12.71 -11.96
N HIS A 933 7.75 -13.01 -13.22
CA HIS A 933 7.60 -14.40 -13.67
C HIS A 933 8.82 -15.31 -13.48
N SER A 934 10.05 -15.07 -13.90
CA SER A 934 11.24 -15.93 -13.62
C SER A 934 11.11 -17.47 -13.53
N THR A 935 11.65 -18.18 -14.53
CA THR A 935 11.78 -19.65 -14.53
C THR A 935 12.98 -20.18 -13.75
N SER A 936 13.89 -19.33 -13.29
CA SER A 936 15.16 -19.75 -12.67
C SER A 936 15.20 -19.54 -11.16
N VAL A 937 14.84 -18.34 -10.69
CA VAL A 937 14.90 -17.96 -9.26
C VAL A 937 13.83 -16.92 -8.92
N PRO A 938 13.19 -16.95 -7.74
CA PRO A 938 12.34 -15.86 -7.27
C PRO A 938 13.18 -14.62 -6.95
N TYR A 939 12.64 -13.42 -7.19
CA TYR A 939 13.33 -12.16 -6.89
C TYR A 939 12.91 -11.58 -5.53
N PRO A 940 13.82 -11.01 -4.74
CA PRO A 940 13.50 -10.47 -3.42
C PRO A 940 12.68 -9.17 -3.51
N TYR A 941 11.80 -8.95 -2.54
CA TYR A 941 11.16 -7.65 -2.30
C TYR A 941 12.03 -6.82 -1.34
N LYS A 942 12.30 -5.57 -1.70
CA LYS A 942 13.09 -4.66 -0.85
C LYS A 942 12.23 -4.17 0.32
N GLY A 943 12.65 -4.42 1.56
CA GLY A 943 11.87 -4.02 2.74
C GLY A 943 11.09 -5.15 3.41
N ALA A 944 11.08 -6.36 2.83
CA ALA A 944 10.42 -7.52 3.43
C ALA A 944 11.06 -7.89 4.77
N CYS A 945 10.24 -8.16 5.78
CA CYS A 945 10.73 -8.73 7.02
C CYS A 945 11.27 -10.15 6.79
N SER A 946 12.38 -10.48 7.46
CA SER A 946 13.04 -11.79 7.36
C SER A 946 13.84 -12.03 8.64
N PRO A 947 13.32 -12.81 9.61
CA PRO A 947 12.14 -13.68 9.52
C PRO A 947 10.80 -12.93 9.70
N GLN A 948 9.72 -13.60 9.28
CA GLN A 948 8.33 -13.20 9.49
C GLN A 948 7.48 -14.43 9.86
N ALA A 949 6.61 -14.34 10.87
CA ALA A 949 5.95 -15.48 11.50
C ALA A 949 5.03 -16.25 10.56
N TRP A 950 4.15 -15.58 9.83
CA TRP A 950 3.26 -16.24 8.86
C TRP A 950 3.98 -16.77 7.61
N ALA A 951 5.24 -16.34 7.38
CA ALA A 951 6.10 -16.87 6.32
C ALA A 951 6.88 -18.09 6.82
N ALA A 952 7.31 -18.08 8.09
CA ALA A 952 7.90 -19.24 8.76
C ALA A 952 6.88 -20.36 9.02
N GLY A 953 5.61 -20.01 9.30
CA GLY A 953 4.53 -20.98 9.44
C GLY A 953 4.12 -21.63 8.11
N ALA A 954 4.24 -20.92 6.98
CA ALA A 954 3.79 -21.41 5.68
C ALA A 954 4.40 -22.78 5.28
N PRO A 955 5.73 -23.00 5.28
CA PRO A 955 6.33 -24.32 5.00
C PRO A 955 5.77 -25.46 5.86
N LEU A 956 5.42 -25.19 7.11
CA LEU A 956 4.88 -26.18 8.04
C LEU A 956 3.43 -26.56 7.67
N LEU A 957 2.61 -25.60 7.23
CA LEU A 957 1.29 -25.89 6.67
C LEU A 957 1.38 -26.62 5.31
N LEU A 958 2.36 -26.26 4.47
CA LEU A 958 2.57 -26.94 3.19
C LEU A 958 2.99 -28.40 3.38
N LEU A 959 3.83 -28.69 4.38
CA LEU A 959 4.18 -30.06 4.75
C LEU A 959 2.95 -30.85 5.21
N GLN A 960 2.05 -30.23 5.98
CA GLN A 960 0.76 -30.83 6.33
C GLN A 960 -0.06 -31.17 5.07
N ILE A 961 -0.10 -30.28 4.07
CA ILE A 961 -0.83 -30.51 2.81
C ILE A 961 -0.22 -31.65 1.99
N ILE A 962 1.10 -31.77 1.95
CA ILE A 962 1.80 -32.84 1.24
C ILE A 962 1.50 -34.22 1.86
N LEU A 963 1.49 -34.30 3.19
CA LEU A 963 1.06 -35.50 3.92
C LEU A 963 -0.45 -35.76 3.77
N GLY A 964 -1.23 -34.72 3.48
CA GLY A 964 -2.69 -34.74 3.55
C GLY A 964 -3.19 -35.11 4.94
N MET A 965 -2.45 -34.68 5.98
CA MET A 965 -2.69 -35.08 7.35
C MET A 965 -3.61 -34.10 8.09
N ASP A 966 -4.55 -34.63 8.86
CA ASP A 966 -5.40 -33.86 9.77
C ASP A 966 -5.70 -34.68 11.03
N ILE A 967 -5.88 -34.01 12.16
CA ILE A 967 -6.14 -34.63 13.47
C ILE A 967 -7.38 -33.97 14.06
N ASP A 968 -8.44 -34.76 14.25
CA ASP A 968 -9.66 -34.38 14.97
C ASP A 968 -9.72 -35.19 16.26
N ALA A 969 -9.23 -34.59 17.34
CA ALA A 969 -9.19 -35.19 18.66
C ALA A 969 -10.58 -35.39 19.27
N THR A 970 -11.57 -34.56 18.91
CA THR A 970 -12.96 -34.73 19.37
C THR A 970 -13.60 -36.02 18.85
N ARG A 971 -13.01 -36.62 17.81
CA ARG A 971 -13.45 -37.87 17.18
C ARG A 971 -12.41 -38.98 17.27
N HIS A 972 -11.27 -38.73 17.94
CA HIS A 972 -10.09 -39.59 17.91
C HIS A 972 -9.74 -40.08 16.49
N LEU A 973 -9.74 -39.15 15.52
CA LEU A 973 -9.57 -39.45 14.10
C LEU A 973 -8.33 -38.78 13.54
N ILE A 974 -7.44 -39.59 12.95
CA ILE A 974 -6.35 -39.12 12.10
C ILE A 974 -6.73 -39.39 10.65
N THR A 975 -6.74 -38.36 9.81
CA THR A 975 -6.94 -38.52 8.36
C THR A 975 -5.60 -38.36 7.65
N LEU A 976 -5.35 -39.20 6.65
CA LEU A 976 -4.19 -39.11 5.77
C LEU A 976 -4.60 -39.16 4.31
N ARG A 977 -3.96 -38.34 3.50
CA ARG A 977 -4.04 -38.40 2.04
C ARG A 977 -2.67 -38.09 1.42
N PRO A 978 -1.71 -39.01 1.55
CA PRO A 978 -0.36 -38.78 1.08
C PRO A 978 -0.33 -38.63 -0.44
N GLU A 979 0.71 -37.97 -0.94
CA GLU A 979 0.93 -37.91 -2.38
C GLU A 979 1.42 -39.25 -2.95
N PRO A 980 1.06 -39.62 -4.20
CA PRO A 980 1.43 -40.91 -4.76
C PRO A 980 2.94 -41.06 -5.06
N GLU A 981 3.64 -39.96 -5.36
CA GLU A 981 4.98 -40.00 -5.97
C GLU A 981 6.13 -39.62 -5.02
N GLY A 982 5.87 -39.31 -3.74
CA GLY A 982 6.91 -39.00 -2.75
C GLY A 982 7.87 -37.88 -3.18
N SER A 983 7.33 -36.71 -3.50
CA SER A 983 8.03 -35.56 -4.10
C SER A 983 9.06 -34.88 -3.21
N LEU A 984 8.97 -35.07 -1.89
CA LEU A 984 9.99 -34.61 -0.93
C LEU A 984 11.02 -35.70 -0.58
N GLY A 985 11.01 -36.82 -1.31
CA GLY A 985 11.86 -37.97 -1.02
C GLY A 985 11.43 -38.69 0.27
N SER A 986 12.39 -39.37 0.90
CA SER A 986 12.17 -40.07 2.17
C SER A 986 12.39 -39.13 3.36
N PHE A 987 11.44 -39.12 4.29
CA PHE A 987 11.54 -38.33 5.52
C PHE A 987 10.78 -38.96 6.69
N SER A 988 11.18 -38.58 7.90
CA SER A 988 10.48 -38.92 9.13
C SER A 988 10.20 -37.67 9.97
N ILE A 989 9.09 -37.70 10.70
CA ILE A 989 8.69 -36.67 11.65
C ILE A 989 8.30 -37.37 12.94
N HIS A 990 8.98 -37.05 14.03
CA HIS A 990 8.72 -37.64 15.35
C HIS A 990 8.07 -36.62 16.28
N ASN A 991 7.37 -37.13 17.30
CA ASN A 991 6.77 -36.35 18.38
C ASN A 991 5.61 -35.43 17.93
N ILE A 992 4.81 -35.86 16.96
CA ILE A 992 3.59 -35.12 16.58
C ILE A 992 2.54 -35.36 17.67
N PRO A 993 2.07 -34.32 18.38
CA PRO A 993 1.14 -34.50 19.50
C PRO A 993 -0.23 -35.00 19.02
N LEU A 994 -0.89 -35.86 19.80
CA LEU A 994 -2.30 -36.19 19.61
C LEU A 994 -3.14 -35.41 20.63
N THR A 995 -3.13 -35.87 21.89
CA THR A 995 -3.79 -35.26 23.07
C THR A 995 -3.00 -35.59 24.33
N GLY A 996 -2.88 -34.64 25.27
CA GLY A 996 -2.15 -34.87 26.53
C GLY A 996 -0.69 -35.26 26.29
N GLU A 997 -0.29 -36.44 26.78
CA GLU A 997 1.07 -37.02 26.62
C GLU A 997 1.16 -38.03 25.46
N GLU A 998 0.16 -38.11 24.59
CA GLU A 998 0.15 -39.01 23.43
C GLU A 998 0.81 -38.37 22.21
N PHE A 999 1.70 -39.11 21.54
CA PHE A 999 2.42 -38.66 20.35
C PHE A 999 2.48 -39.75 19.28
N VAL A 1000 2.52 -39.33 18.02
CA VAL A 1000 2.74 -40.21 16.86
C VAL A 1000 3.99 -39.82 16.10
N SER A 1001 4.52 -40.78 15.34
CA SER A 1001 5.57 -40.53 14.35
C SER A 1001 5.04 -40.82 12.96
N VAL A 1002 5.54 -40.08 11.97
CA VAL A 1002 5.22 -40.27 10.56
C VAL A 1002 6.49 -40.62 9.81
N GLU A 1003 6.44 -41.71 9.04
CA GLU A 1003 7.47 -42.06 8.06
C GLU A 1003 6.88 -42.01 6.65
N ALA A 1004 7.55 -41.28 5.77
CA ALA A 1004 7.18 -41.12 4.37
C ALA A 1004 8.32 -41.54 3.46
N ASN A 1005 8.01 -42.33 2.43
CA ASN A 1005 8.96 -42.73 1.40
C ASN A 1005 8.24 -43.02 0.08
N SER A 1006 8.98 -43.47 -0.94
CA SER A 1006 8.45 -43.82 -2.27
C SER A 1006 7.39 -44.94 -2.27
N LYS A 1007 7.25 -45.71 -1.18
CA LYS A 1007 6.24 -46.76 -1.01
C LYS A 1007 4.98 -46.27 -0.29
N GLY A 1008 4.97 -45.04 0.21
CA GLY A 1008 3.82 -44.42 0.87
C GLY A 1008 4.14 -43.83 2.26
N VAL A 1009 3.09 -43.56 3.01
CA VAL A 1009 3.15 -42.96 4.36
C VAL A 1009 2.62 -43.93 5.42
N VAL A 1010 3.41 -44.09 6.48
CA VAL A 1010 3.13 -44.89 7.67
C VAL A 1010 3.05 -43.96 8.88
N ILE A 1011 2.10 -44.23 9.79
CA ILE A 1011 2.04 -43.58 11.10
C ILE A 1011 2.33 -44.67 12.13
N ASP A 1012 3.31 -44.42 12.98
CA ASP A 1012 3.68 -45.28 14.09
C ASP A 1012 3.20 -44.71 15.42
N HIS A 1013 3.08 -45.59 16.41
CA HIS A 1013 2.65 -45.27 17.77
C HIS A 1013 1.23 -44.69 17.89
N VAL A 1014 0.33 -45.07 16.96
CA VAL A 1014 -1.09 -44.69 17.06
C VAL A 1014 -1.73 -45.46 18.24
N PRO A 1015 -2.31 -44.78 19.24
CA PRO A 1015 -2.98 -45.46 20.35
C PRO A 1015 -4.26 -46.19 19.89
N ASP A 1016 -4.63 -47.26 20.60
CA ASP A 1016 -5.74 -48.15 20.20
C ASP A 1016 -7.12 -47.46 20.10
N HIS A 1017 -7.34 -46.36 20.82
CA HIS A 1017 -8.58 -45.57 20.76
C HIS A 1017 -8.63 -44.58 19.59
N TRP A 1018 -7.57 -44.46 18.80
CA TRP A 1018 -7.51 -43.60 17.62
C TRP A 1018 -7.76 -44.38 16.33
N THR A 1019 -8.56 -43.79 15.44
CA THR A 1019 -8.81 -44.33 14.10
C THR A 1019 -7.95 -43.59 13.06
N VAL A 1020 -7.25 -44.34 12.20
CA VAL A 1020 -6.56 -43.76 11.03
C VAL A 1020 -7.37 -44.03 9.77
N LYS A 1021 -7.78 -42.96 9.08
CA LYS A 1021 -8.48 -43.03 7.79
C LYS A 1021 -7.56 -42.58 6.67
N LYS A 1022 -7.21 -43.50 5.77
CA LYS A 1022 -6.50 -43.20 4.52
C LYS A 1022 -7.52 -42.91 3.41
N GLY A 1023 -7.40 -41.74 2.77
CA GLY A 1023 -8.33 -41.25 1.73
C GLY A 1023 -7.76 -41.17 0.33
#